data_AF-A0A7V3T7Q6-F1
#
_entry.id   AF-A0A7V3T7Q6-F1
#
_cell.length_a   1.000
_cell.length_b   1.000
_cell.length_c   1.000
_cell.angle_alpha   90.00
_cell.angle_beta   90.00
_cell.angle_gamma   90.00
#
_symmetry.space_group_name_H-M   'P 1'
#
loop_
_entity.id
_entity.type
_entity.pdbx_description
1 polymer ?
#
loop_
_entity_poly.entity_id
_entity_poly.type
_entity_poly.pdbx_seq_one_letter_code
_entity_poly.pdbx_strand_id
1 'polypeptide(L)'
;MKNPKFEARNPKQIRNPKSQASGWWAWGVWDSEVKSRARPLTGCRSADFQCAVPRVSNPPRVRTSERAAGHSAMPTGNRPACRGRGGTALPAHGTIRRLALTLSLLSSVFCLPSSVLCLPASAQYGLTWWTVKGTAAPAPAGVDAVTGTIGQRMPVRRLRVMATVWWAVFGASSPPAAISAANVPALLYPGDKMELPITIPHFEWLPCLDTTPEAMPSYDIQIAADQAFSQIVDEDRLAAVITRYVPDKELTPGDYWWRVAGVDAQGVRGPWSAARRFAVRPLERVVEIPTGASFDDIQGALAKAAQQTPAMVKFAKGDYRLDPGGAAAFIAFTNVNDLIIDGGGGNFTFSGFLKFVKLEHCHRVLVKNFTFDFDPLPYTAGRVVAVDTKTGTFEVEIEPGHPLPESNPYFERDKKGMIVDPKFPRMKRGVSLVFEHAGWRKLATRRYRFTAANPRQLRELAPGDVYVLDPRIATGFDVNACDEVVFYNLTAYAMANEGFNSHYGNRLSILHCGIRLKPGRFIAANNGGHNHHNARLGPWIEGCTWENTGDDICHVNALVMGVEEKLAPDRIRLSLRNPYDVVGPSVGLDIRPGDVLQFFNRAEGRLVSERKVVNVSKLEKSLEVTLDGDVGNIVPGRPGVKRAGLKKVPADDSITQVFNASRTCNQFVFRNNTVRNGRRVGVLAKGRGGLIENNTFEGLGGGAVELWNAPFEGLGAMDYVVRDNRISDCGQLAREHAAIWATMFKGGSDKLHRNLLITGNQITGFPNPAILLHDVQCAVVRNNCIVSAQQKSRLDPIILNNTAAVRLENNTVQEPKPWNTP
;
A
#
# COMPACT_ATOMS: atom_id res chain seq x y z
N MET A 1 -2.31 69.30 -18.60
CA MET A 1 -1.49 70.47 -18.17
C MET A 1 -0.88 70.16 -16.80
N LYS A 2 0.25 70.81 -16.44
CA LYS A 2 0.88 70.93 -15.10
C LYS A 2 0.94 69.71 -14.16
N ASN A 3 2.17 69.25 -13.92
CA ASN A 3 2.63 68.45 -12.76
C ASN A 3 3.20 69.38 -11.67
N PRO A 4 3.07 69.08 -10.37
CA PRO A 4 4.26 68.91 -9.50
C PRO A 4 4.15 67.68 -8.54
N LYS A 5 5.23 66.97 -8.14
CA LYS A 5 6.30 67.32 -7.15
C LYS A 5 5.73 67.79 -5.77
N PHE A 6 6.31 67.52 -4.59
CA PHE A 6 7.51 66.79 -4.11
C PHE A 6 7.06 65.81 -2.98
N GLU A 7 7.82 65.21 -2.03
CA GLU A 7 9.21 65.28 -1.53
C GLU A 7 9.60 63.87 -0.95
N ALA A 8 10.74 63.71 -0.25
CA ALA A 8 11.08 62.46 0.47
C ALA A 8 11.98 62.73 1.70
N ARG A 9 11.71 62.09 2.86
CA ARG A 9 12.55 62.19 4.07
C ARG A 9 12.72 60.87 4.86
N ASN A 10 13.98 60.63 5.23
CA ASN A 10 14.45 59.81 6.37
C ASN A 10 14.86 60.83 7.49
N PRO A 11 15.49 60.50 8.65
CA PRO A 11 15.87 59.19 9.24
C PRO A 11 15.63 59.04 10.77
N LYS A 12 15.96 57.87 11.35
CA LYS A 12 16.95 57.68 12.46
C LYS A 12 16.77 56.37 13.26
N GLN A 13 17.88 55.89 13.85
CA GLN A 13 18.04 54.63 14.59
C GLN A 13 17.69 54.77 16.08
N ILE A 14 17.30 53.67 16.75
CA ILE A 14 17.62 53.40 18.17
C ILE A 14 17.98 51.90 18.39
N ARG A 15 19.22 51.67 18.86
CA ARG A 15 19.78 50.58 19.70
C ARG A 15 19.32 49.10 19.56
N ASN A 16 20.32 48.25 19.28
CA ASN A 16 20.45 46.83 19.72
C ASN A 16 20.88 46.80 21.23
N PRO A 17 20.77 45.72 22.04
CA PRO A 17 21.62 44.51 21.84
C PRO A 17 21.10 43.15 22.41
N LYS A 18 21.92 42.09 22.20
CA LYS A 18 22.00 40.80 22.94
C LYS A 18 20.87 39.75 22.81
N SER A 19 21.08 38.87 21.83
CA SER A 19 21.01 37.40 21.92
C SER A 19 20.59 36.74 23.26
N GLN A 20 19.54 35.92 23.19
CA GLN A 20 19.47 34.61 23.86
C GLN A 20 18.90 33.57 22.87
N ALA A 21 19.17 32.29 23.11
CA ALA A 21 18.78 31.20 22.21
C ALA A 21 17.39 30.63 22.55
N SER A 22 16.57 30.52 21.52
CA SER A 22 15.39 29.65 21.44
C SER A 22 15.28 29.19 19.97
N GLY A 23 14.75 28.02 19.65
CA GLY A 23 13.92 27.11 20.44
C GLY A 23 12.75 26.74 19.56
N TRP A 24 12.96 25.76 18.68
CA TRP A 24 12.03 25.45 17.58
C TRP A 24 10.70 24.91 18.10
N TRP A 25 9.60 25.50 17.66
CA TRP A 25 8.23 25.04 17.95
C TRP A 25 7.45 24.88 16.65
N ALA A 26 7.05 23.66 16.33
CA ALA A 26 6.19 23.35 15.19
C ALA A 26 4.74 23.13 15.65
N TRP A 27 3.83 24.04 15.30
CA TRP A 27 2.39 23.86 15.51
C TRP A 27 1.55 24.52 14.41
N GLY A 28 1.10 23.71 13.44
CA GLY A 28 0.11 24.08 12.43
C GLY A 28 -1.33 24.13 12.96
N VAL A 29 -1.57 24.85 14.07
CA VAL A 29 -2.91 25.06 14.66
C VAL A 29 -3.24 26.53 14.65
N TRP A 30 -4.13 26.93 13.73
CA TRP A 30 -4.72 28.26 13.72
C TRP A 30 -6.08 28.26 14.42
N ASP A 31 -6.10 28.96 15.54
CA ASP A 31 -7.29 29.31 16.32
C ASP A 31 -8.02 30.52 15.71
N SER A 32 -9.27 30.73 16.09
CA SER A 32 -9.99 31.99 15.84
C SER A 32 -11.12 32.17 16.85
N GLU A 33 -10.82 32.77 18.01
CA GLU A 33 -11.85 33.31 18.90
C GLU A 33 -12.74 34.31 18.14
N VAL A 34 -14.05 34.07 18.11
CA VAL A 34 -15.06 35.11 17.92
C VAL A 34 -16.11 34.94 19.02
N LYS A 35 -16.10 35.86 19.98
CA LYS A 35 -17.03 35.85 21.12
C LYS A 35 -18.40 36.41 20.69
N SER A 36 -19.39 35.54 20.46
CA SER A 36 -20.79 35.93 20.26
C SER A 36 -21.70 35.35 21.35
N ARG A 37 -22.25 36.22 22.20
CA ARG A 37 -23.28 35.85 23.19
C ARG A 37 -24.63 35.63 22.48
N ALA A 38 -25.30 34.51 22.75
CA ALA A 38 -26.71 34.31 22.43
C ALA A 38 -27.40 33.57 23.60
N ARG A 39 -28.66 33.91 23.87
CA ARG A 39 -29.49 33.25 24.91
C ARG A 39 -30.26 32.08 24.30
N PRO A 40 -30.62 31.04 25.08
CA PRO A 40 -31.54 30.01 24.61
C PRO A 40 -32.95 30.59 24.44
N LEU A 41 -33.65 30.16 23.39
CA LEU A 41 -35.10 30.31 23.25
C LEU A 41 -35.75 28.93 23.17
N THR A 42 -36.71 28.69 24.05
CA THR A 42 -37.55 27.49 24.12
C THR A 42 -38.67 27.55 23.08
N GLY A 43 -38.92 26.48 22.30
CA GLY A 43 -39.91 26.55 21.21
C GLY A 43 -40.39 25.23 20.61
N CYS A 44 -41.14 24.43 21.39
CA CYS A 44 -42.23 23.53 20.97
C CYS A 44 -42.09 22.49 19.82
N ARG A 45 -42.62 21.28 20.11
CA ARG A 45 -43.35 20.35 19.21
C ARG A 45 -42.56 19.62 18.11
N SER A 46 -42.10 18.43 18.47
CA SER A 46 -42.22 17.27 17.57
C SER A 46 -43.69 16.90 17.38
N ALA A 47 -44.08 16.52 16.18
CA ALA A 47 -45.37 15.88 15.88
C ALA A 47 -45.10 14.65 15.00
N ASP A 48 -45.61 13.49 15.40
CA ASP A 48 -45.43 12.24 14.66
C ASP A 48 -46.27 12.23 13.39
N PHE A 49 -45.67 11.77 12.28
CA PHE A 49 -46.43 11.15 11.19
C PHE A 49 -45.66 9.96 10.61
N GLN A 50 -46.37 8.84 10.47
CA GLN A 50 -45.80 7.55 10.09
C GLN A 50 -45.66 7.44 8.56
N CYS A 51 -44.50 7.06 8.06
CA CYS A 51 -44.36 6.59 6.68
C CYS A 51 -44.66 5.09 6.61
N ALA A 52 -45.58 4.70 5.73
CA ALA A 52 -46.00 3.32 5.55
C ALA A 52 -44.96 2.47 4.80
N VAL A 53 -44.85 1.19 5.15
CA VAL A 53 -44.03 0.20 4.43
C VAL A 53 -44.93 -0.59 3.46
N PRO A 54 -44.67 -0.59 2.15
CA PRO A 54 -45.39 -1.45 1.21
C PRO A 54 -45.12 -2.93 1.48
N ARG A 55 -46.19 -3.73 1.64
CA ARG A 55 -46.08 -5.20 1.63
C ARG A 55 -46.06 -5.69 0.18
N VAL A 56 -45.04 -6.44 -0.20
CA VAL A 56 -45.04 -7.23 -1.44
C VAL A 56 -45.56 -8.64 -1.13
N SER A 57 -46.40 -9.18 -2.01
CA SER A 57 -47.06 -10.49 -1.87
C SER A 57 -46.19 -11.63 -2.42
N ASN A 58 -46.20 -12.77 -1.72
CA ASN A 58 -45.59 -14.01 -2.24
C ASN A 58 -46.48 -14.65 -3.32
N PRO A 59 -45.91 -15.17 -4.43
CA PRO A 59 -46.61 -16.00 -5.39
C PRO A 59 -46.84 -17.44 -4.87
N PRO A 60 -47.80 -18.20 -5.42
CA PRO A 60 -48.18 -19.53 -4.93
C PRO A 60 -47.22 -20.64 -5.37
N ARG A 61 -47.13 -21.72 -4.56
CA ARG A 61 -46.46 -22.98 -4.95
C ARG A 61 -47.47 -23.96 -5.56
N VAL A 62 -47.17 -24.47 -6.76
CA VAL A 62 -47.88 -25.59 -7.39
C VAL A 62 -47.40 -26.93 -6.82
N ARG A 63 -48.25 -27.96 -6.85
CA ARG A 63 -47.93 -29.33 -6.40
C ARG A 63 -47.78 -30.30 -7.56
N THR A 64 -46.78 -31.16 -7.45
CA THR A 64 -46.70 -32.53 -7.98
C THR A 64 -45.86 -33.33 -6.96
N SER A 65 -46.07 -34.58 -6.57
CA SER A 65 -47.17 -35.56 -6.60
C SER A 65 -46.52 -36.88 -6.16
N GLU A 66 -47.10 -37.61 -5.19
CA GLU A 66 -46.75 -39.03 -4.84
C GLU A 66 -45.34 -39.30 -4.26
N ARG A 67 -45.06 -40.26 -3.35
CA ARG A 67 -45.74 -41.36 -2.60
C ARG A 67 -45.02 -41.50 -1.23
N ALA A 68 -45.44 -42.25 -0.20
CA ALA A 68 -46.72 -42.80 0.27
C ALA A 68 -46.53 -43.35 1.72
N ALA A 69 -47.62 -43.49 2.48
CA ALA A 69 -47.71 -44.09 3.85
C ALA A 69 -46.86 -43.42 4.97
N GLY A 70 -47.24 -43.47 6.25
CA GLY A 70 -48.48 -43.97 6.87
C GLY A 70 -48.45 -43.81 8.40
N HIS A 71 -49.62 -43.90 9.05
CA HIS A 71 -49.90 -44.06 10.50
C HIS A 71 -48.71 -44.37 11.43
N SER A 72 -48.53 -43.75 12.61
CA SER A 72 -49.41 -42.92 13.47
C SER A 72 -48.54 -41.93 14.32
N ALA A 73 -48.92 -41.24 15.42
CA ALA A 73 -50.08 -41.27 16.33
C ALA A 73 -50.29 -39.91 17.08
N MET A 74 -51.14 -39.93 18.10
CA MET A 74 -51.40 -38.92 19.15
C MET A 74 -51.84 -39.67 20.45
N PRO A 75 -52.17 -39.01 21.59
CA PRO A 75 -51.88 -37.66 22.11
C PRO A 75 -51.06 -37.75 23.43
N THR A 76 -50.67 -36.70 24.17
CA THR A 76 -51.42 -35.75 25.04
C THR A 76 -50.39 -34.80 25.70
N GLY A 77 -50.70 -33.67 26.36
CA GLY A 77 -51.95 -32.93 26.55
C GLY A 77 -51.74 -31.65 27.40
N ASN A 78 -52.64 -30.68 27.28
CA ASN A 78 -52.94 -29.56 28.20
C ASN A 78 -51.82 -28.75 28.92
N ARG A 79 -51.57 -27.54 28.38
CA ARG A 79 -51.85 -26.19 28.95
C ARG A 79 -52.49 -26.10 30.37
N PRO A 80 -52.42 -24.94 31.09
CA PRO A 80 -51.85 -23.62 30.73
C PRO A 80 -51.01 -22.89 31.83
N ALA A 81 -50.61 -21.65 31.49
CA ALA A 81 -50.18 -20.48 32.30
C ALA A 81 -50.68 -20.37 33.78
N CYS A 82 -50.13 -19.51 34.67
CA CYS A 82 -49.79 -18.08 34.45
C CYS A 82 -49.16 -17.43 35.71
N ARG A 83 -48.24 -16.44 35.56
CA ARG A 83 -47.79 -15.39 36.54
C ARG A 83 -47.25 -15.87 37.93
N GLY A 84 -46.22 -15.25 38.54
CA GLY A 84 -45.31 -14.18 38.10
C GLY A 84 -44.67 -13.42 39.29
N ARG A 85 -43.55 -12.69 39.02
CA ARG A 85 -42.88 -11.67 39.86
C ARG A 85 -42.32 -12.05 41.26
N GLY A 86 -40.99 -12.08 41.33
CA GLY A 86 -40.21 -11.26 42.28
C GLY A 86 -39.79 -11.91 43.61
N GLY A 87 -38.72 -11.37 44.21
CA GLY A 87 -38.27 -11.75 45.57
C GLY A 87 -36.78 -12.11 45.65
N THR A 88 -35.93 -11.10 45.85
CA THR A 88 -34.51 -11.21 46.24
C THR A 88 -34.30 -11.92 47.59
N ALA A 89 -33.29 -12.79 47.72
CA ALA A 89 -32.37 -12.83 48.87
C ALA A 89 -31.17 -13.78 48.70
N LEU A 90 -30.01 -13.34 49.21
CA LEU A 90 -28.83 -14.12 49.63
C LEU A 90 -28.84 -14.19 51.18
N PRO A 91 -27.89 -14.83 51.89
CA PRO A 91 -26.94 -15.91 51.55
C PRO A 91 -26.98 -17.08 52.58
N ALA A 92 -26.09 -18.07 52.44
CA ALA A 92 -25.61 -18.88 53.58
C ALA A 92 -24.19 -19.41 53.35
N HIS A 93 -23.28 -19.21 54.33
CA HIS A 93 -21.99 -19.91 54.40
C HIS A 93 -22.13 -21.18 55.26
N GLY A 94 -21.35 -22.22 54.96
CA GLY A 94 -21.26 -23.43 55.76
C GLY A 94 -19.86 -24.07 55.68
N THR A 95 -19.01 -23.78 56.66
CA THR A 95 -17.60 -24.23 56.68
C THR A 95 -17.37 -25.24 57.81
N ILE A 96 -16.92 -26.45 57.49
CA ILE A 96 -16.36 -27.42 58.46
C ILE A 96 -15.00 -27.93 57.97
N ARG A 97 -14.14 -28.39 58.90
CA ARG A 97 -12.69 -28.57 58.76
C ARG A 97 -12.22 -29.90 59.37
N ARG A 98 -11.17 -30.51 58.76
CA ARG A 98 -10.13 -31.36 59.40
C ARG A 98 -10.61 -32.76 59.89
N LEU A 99 -9.75 -33.76 60.15
CA LEU A 99 -8.25 -33.87 60.16
C LEU A 99 -7.75 -35.25 59.63
N ALA A 100 -6.42 -35.40 59.53
CA ALA A 100 -5.58 -36.56 59.16
C ALA A 100 -5.74 -37.82 60.08
N LEU A 101 -5.08 -38.99 59.93
CA LEU A 101 -3.73 -39.42 59.44
C LEU A 101 -3.81 -40.60 58.40
N THR A 102 -2.76 -41.18 57.77
CA THR A 102 -1.37 -41.53 58.21
C THR A 102 -0.32 -41.53 57.06
N LEU A 103 0.96 -41.81 57.37
CA LEU A 103 2.13 -41.76 56.45
C LEU A 103 2.37 -43.05 55.64
N SER A 104 3.05 -42.95 54.47
CA SER A 104 4.35 -43.64 54.21
C SER A 104 5.04 -43.29 52.86
N LEU A 105 6.23 -42.67 52.97
CA LEU A 105 7.50 -42.88 52.23
C LEU A 105 7.61 -43.10 50.69
N LEU A 106 8.52 -42.29 50.10
CA LEU A 106 9.59 -42.60 49.12
C LEU A 106 9.33 -42.79 47.60
N SER A 107 9.51 -41.67 46.88
CA SER A 107 10.54 -41.42 45.84
C SER A 107 10.50 -42.02 44.41
N SER A 108 10.59 -41.08 43.44
CA SER A 108 11.47 -41.06 42.25
C SER A 108 10.99 -41.51 40.84
N VAL A 109 10.95 -40.50 39.95
CA VAL A 109 11.39 -40.49 38.53
C VAL A 109 10.67 -41.38 37.50
N PHE A 110 10.16 -40.74 36.44
CA PHE A 110 10.24 -41.25 35.06
C PHE A 110 10.35 -40.11 34.03
N CYS A 111 10.93 -40.39 32.86
CA CYS A 111 11.12 -39.44 31.76
C CYS A 111 10.44 -39.91 30.46
N LEU A 112 10.20 -38.95 29.56
CA LEU A 112 10.11 -39.02 28.09
C LEU A 112 9.64 -40.33 27.41
N PRO A 113 8.53 -40.31 26.63
CA PRO A 113 8.27 -41.33 25.62
C PRO A 113 9.12 -41.12 24.36
N SER A 114 9.52 -42.21 23.72
CA SER A 114 10.20 -42.23 22.40
C SER A 114 9.29 -42.84 21.33
N SER A 115 9.42 -42.40 20.07
CA SER A 115 8.85 -43.06 18.89
C SER A 115 9.80 -42.94 17.70
N VAL A 116 10.22 -44.07 17.13
CA VAL A 116 11.17 -44.20 16.00
C VAL A 116 10.76 -45.41 15.14
N LEU A 117 11.24 -45.45 13.88
CA LEU A 117 11.18 -46.52 12.85
C LEU A 117 10.21 -46.21 11.68
N CYS A 118 10.50 -46.56 10.42
CA CYS A 118 11.57 -47.41 9.86
C CYS A 118 12.42 -46.72 8.77
N LEU A 119 13.65 -47.21 8.56
CA LEU A 119 14.45 -47.10 7.33
C LEU A 119 15.03 -48.49 6.99
N PRO A 120 15.20 -48.87 5.71
CA PRO A 120 15.94 -50.07 5.32
C PRO A 120 17.45 -49.79 5.23
N ALA A 121 18.26 -50.84 5.48
CA ALA A 121 19.69 -50.88 5.18
C ALA A 121 19.93 -51.69 3.87
N SER A 122 21.12 -51.97 3.35
CA SER A 122 22.51 -51.74 3.80
C SER A 122 23.47 -51.79 2.60
N ALA A 123 24.62 -51.12 2.68
CA ALA A 123 25.83 -51.47 1.92
C ALA A 123 27.07 -50.90 2.63
N GLN A 124 28.03 -51.76 2.98
CA GLN A 124 29.35 -51.36 3.52
C GLN A 124 30.43 -51.63 2.48
N TYR A 125 31.39 -50.73 2.32
CA TYR A 125 32.76 -51.08 1.94
C TYR A 125 33.76 -50.16 2.65
N GLY A 126 34.92 -50.70 3.01
CA GLY A 126 35.83 -50.10 3.98
C GLY A 126 36.97 -49.27 3.38
N LEU A 127 37.58 -48.44 4.23
CA LEU A 127 38.82 -47.71 3.94
C LEU A 127 40.02 -48.66 3.84
N THR A 128 40.85 -48.47 2.80
CA THR A 128 42.24 -48.92 2.79
C THR A 128 43.14 -47.80 2.26
N TRP A 129 44.36 -47.71 2.79
CA TRP A 129 45.36 -46.71 2.39
C TRP A 129 46.30 -47.30 1.34
N TRP A 130 46.62 -46.54 0.30
CA TRP A 130 47.80 -46.77 -0.54
C TRP A 130 48.48 -45.45 -0.90
N THR A 131 49.80 -45.42 -0.70
CA THR A 131 50.70 -44.34 -1.12
C THR A 131 51.37 -44.69 -2.44
N VAL A 132 51.47 -43.73 -3.36
CA VAL A 132 52.23 -43.87 -4.61
C VAL A 132 53.15 -42.65 -4.78
N LYS A 133 54.40 -42.90 -5.15
CA LYS A 133 55.39 -41.88 -5.54
C LYS A 133 55.51 -41.80 -7.07
N GLY A 134 55.77 -40.61 -7.59
CA GLY A 134 56.36 -40.38 -8.91
C GLY A 134 56.66 -38.88 -9.07
N THR A 135 57.89 -38.38 -8.86
CA THR A 135 59.08 -38.46 -9.74
C THR A 135 58.83 -37.88 -11.15
N ALA A 136 59.43 -36.73 -11.44
CA ALA A 136 59.36 -36.04 -12.73
C ALA A 136 60.76 -35.60 -13.19
N ALA A 137 61.08 -35.84 -14.46
CA ALA A 137 62.24 -35.36 -15.21
C ALA A 137 62.01 -35.66 -16.73
N PRO A 138 62.81 -35.17 -17.69
CA PRO A 138 62.68 -33.82 -18.22
C PRO A 138 62.52 -33.78 -19.76
N ALA A 139 62.58 -32.59 -20.35
CA ALA A 139 62.41 -32.33 -21.79
C ALA A 139 63.64 -32.72 -22.65
N PRO A 140 63.51 -32.61 -23.99
CA PRO A 140 64.57 -32.02 -24.81
C PRO A 140 64.10 -30.76 -25.61
N ALA A 141 65.06 -30.05 -26.18
CA ALA A 141 64.92 -28.70 -26.72
C ALA A 141 64.39 -28.60 -28.17
N GLY A 142 63.95 -27.40 -28.54
CA GLY A 142 63.78 -26.92 -29.91
C GLY A 142 64.22 -25.45 -29.98
N VAL A 143 65.02 -25.08 -30.98
CA VAL A 143 65.76 -23.81 -31.05
C VAL A 143 65.08 -22.86 -32.04
N ASP A 144 64.92 -21.59 -31.68
CA ASP A 144 65.29 -20.46 -32.55
C ASP A 144 65.31 -19.12 -31.80
N ALA A 145 66.08 -18.15 -32.32
CA ALA A 145 66.34 -16.88 -31.64
C ALA A 145 66.52 -15.70 -32.61
N VAL A 146 66.00 -14.53 -32.25
CA VAL A 146 66.44 -13.21 -32.76
C VAL A 146 66.52 -12.22 -31.60
N THR A 147 67.52 -11.34 -31.65
CA THR A 147 67.96 -10.44 -30.58
C THR A 147 67.33 -9.04 -30.63
N GLY A 148 67.27 -8.36 -29.48
CA GLY A 148 66.80 -6.96 -29.39
C GLY A 148 67.32 -6.21 -28.15
N THR A 149 68.65 -6.07 -28.02
CA THR A 149 69.29 -5.47 -26.83
C THR A 149 69.64 -3.99 -27.03
N ILE A 150 69.16 -3.12 -26.12
CA ILE A 150 69.81 -1.84 -25.83
C ILE A 150 69.92 -1.70 -24.31
N GLY A 151 71.08 -1.26 -23.83
CA GLY A 151 71.29 -0.89 -22.43
C GLY A 151 72.41 0.12 -22.29
N GLN A 152 72.36 0.95 -21.24
CA GLN A 152 73.48 1.77 -20.79
C GLN A 152 73.65 1.68 -19.28
N ARG A 153 74.80 2.12 -18.78
CA ARG A 153 75.37 1.74 -17.48
C ARG A 153 75.36 2.92 -16.49
N MET A 154 75.04 2.62 -15.22
CA MET A 154 75.78 3.04 -13.99
C MET A 154 75.92 4.56 -13.68
N PRO A 155 76.16 5.00 -12.43
CA PRO A 155 76.85 4.26 -11.35
C PRO A 155 76.21 4.28 -9.95
N VAL A 156 76.72 3.37 -9.12
CA VAL A 156 76.47 3.32 -7.67
C VAL A 156 77.34 4.36 -6.95
N ARG A 157 76.74 5.13 -6.03
CA ARG A 157 77.47 5.78 -4.92
C ARG A 157 76.88 5.35 -3.59
N ARG A 158 77.76 5.08 -2.61
CA ARG A 158 77.37 4.72 -1.24
C ARG A 158 76.85 5.96 -0.51
N LEU A 159 75.80 5.79 0.29
CA LEU A 159 75.58 6.61 1.49
C LEU A 159 75.13 5.71 2.66
N ARG A 160 75.30 6.20 3.89
CA ARG A 160 75.11 5.41 5.12
C ARG A 160 73.64 5.29 5.52
N VAL A 161 73.35 4.23 6.26
CA VAL A 161 72.10 4.00 6.99
C VAL A 161 71.79 5.20 7.91
N MET A 162 70.57 5.73 7.78
CA MET A 162 69.79 6.15 8.94
C MET A 162 68.48 5.38 8.92
N ALA A 163 68.06 4.85 10.08
CA ALA A 163 66.80 4.14 10.19
C ALA A 163 65.64 5.14 10.24
N THR A 164 64.56 4.87 9.51
CA THR A 164 63.27 5.53 9.71
C THR A 164 62.21 4.45 9.64
N VAL A 165 61.63 4.12 10.79
CA VAL A 165 60.62 3.05 10.89
C VAL A 165 59.30 3.55 10.35
N TRP A 166 59.06 3.31 9.06
CA TRP A 166 57.71 3.29 8.52
C TRP A 166 57.10 1.92 8.79
N TRP A 167 56.11 1.88 9.68
CA TRP A 167 55.19 0.75 9.75
C TRP A 167 54.35 0.74 8.46
N ALA A 168 54.84 0.02 7.45
CA ALA A 168 54.03 -0.41 6.32
C ALA A 168 52.99 -1.40 6.84
N VAL A 169 51.87 -0.88 7.37
CA VAL A 169 50.66 -1.66 7.62
C VAL A 169 50.11 -2.04 6.25
N PHE A 170 50.66 -3.12 5.70
CA PHE A 170 49.94 -3.98 4.77
C PHE A 170 48.75 -4.54 5.55
N GLY A 171 47.67 -3.75 5.59
CA GLY A 171 46.37 -4.23 5.99
C GLY A 171 46.02 -5.36 5.03
N ALA A 172 46.16 -6.60 5.49
CA ALA A 172 45.71 -7.75 4.75
C ALA A 172 44.20 -7.57 4.57
N SER A 173 43.80 -7.17 3.36
CA SER A 173 42.40 -7.14 2.98
C SER A 173 41.91 -8.58 3.08
N SER A 174 41.16 -8.87 4.14
CA SER A 174 40.44 -10.14 4.27
C SER A 174 39.73 -10.39 2.92
N PRO A 175 39.82 -11.59 2.34
CA PRO A 175 39.05 -11.89 1.15
C PRO A 175 37.57 -11.58 1.45
N PRO A 176 36.80 -11.03 0.48
CA PRO A 176 35.40 -10.72 0.69
C PRO A 176 34.71 -11.96 1.24
N ALA A 177 34.00 -11.80 2.37
CA ALA A 177 33.55 -12.91 3.19
C ALA A 177 32.62 -13.83 2.37
N ALA A 178 33.16 -14.96 1.92
CA ALA A 178 32.48 -15.85 0.99
C ALA A 178 31.11 -16.24 1.56
N ILE A 179 30.05 -15.97 0.80
CA ILE A 179 28.66 -16.14 1.21
C ILE A 179 28.47 -17.59 1.69
N SER A 180 28.27 -17.73 3.00
CA SER A 180 28.17 -19.01 3.69
C SER A 180 26.99 -19.83 3.16
N ALA A 181 27.07 -21.16 3.28
CA ALA A 181 25.94 -22.05 2.98
C ALA A 181 24.67 -21.72 3.78
N ALA A 182 24.79 -21.02 4.91
CA ALA A 182 23.67 -20.48 5.68
C ALA A 182 22.83 -19.41 4.93
N ASN A 183 23.38 -18.80 3.88
CA ASN A 183 22.79 -17.70 3.12
C ASN A 183 22.19 -18.17 1.78
N VAL A 184 22.02 -19.49 1.58
CA VAL A 184 21.32 -20.06 0.41
C VAL A 184 19.80 -19.88 0.59
N PRO A 185 19.08 -19.24 -0.35
CA PRO A 185 17.64 -19.07 -0.23
C PRO A 185 16.88 -20.40 -0.23
N ALA A 186 16.06 -20.63 0.80
CA ALA A 186 15.19 -21.80 0.89
C ALA A 186 13.84 -21.50 0.22
N LEU A 187 13.58 -22.15 -0.91
CA LEU A 187 12.38 -21.91 -1.73
C LEU A 187 11.09 -22.37 -1.01
N LEU A 188 9.99 -21.63 -1.19
CA LEU A 188 8.68 -21.89 -0.59
C LEU A 188 7.61 -22.22 -1.64
N TYR A 189 7.36 -21.31 -2.57
CA TYR A 189 6.32 -21.42 -3.61
C TYR A 189 6.89 -21.00 -4.98
N PRO A 190 6.54 -21.66 -6.10
CA PRO A 190 5.78 -22.91 -6.20
C PRO A 190 6.46 -24.12 -5.53
N GLY A 191 5.67 -25.15 -5.22
CA GLY A 191 6.20 -26.44 -4.77
C GLY A 191 6.98 -27.17 -5.88
N ASP A 192 7.86 -28.11 -5.51
CA ASP A 192 8.50 -28.95 -6.54
C ASP A 192 7.47 -29.81 -7.27
N LYS A 193 7.53 -29.82 -8.61
CA LYS A 193 6.59 -30.45 -9.54
C LYS A 193 5.14 -29.95 -9.43
N MET A 194 4.94 -28.76 -8.88
CA MET A 194 3.62 -28.13 -8.81
C MET A 194 3.11 -27.76 -10.22
N GLU A 195 1.85 -28.04 -10.51
CA GLU A 195 1.17 -27.60 -11.73
C GLU A 195 0.23 -26.44 -11.42
N LEU A 196 0.22 -25.43 -12.30
CA LEU A 196 -0.53 -24.19 -12.12
C LEU A 196 -1.41 -23.90 -13.36
N PRO A 197 -2.68 -23.49 -13.17
CA PRO A 197 -3.59 -23.11 -14.26
C PRO A 197 -3.44 -21.64 -14.70
N ILE A 198 -2.53 -20.89 -14.07
CA ILE A 198 -2.28 -19.46 -14.34
C ILE A 198 -0.91 -19.28 -14.98
N THR A 199 -0.87 -18.43 -16.01
CA THR A 199 0.29 -18.07 -16.83
C THR A 199 1.26 -17.11 -16.15
N ILE A 200 0.83 -16.41 -15.10
CA ILE A 200 1.66 -15.50 -14.28
C ILE A 200 1.78 -16.09 -12.86
N PRO A 201 2.72 -17.03 -12.62
CA PRO A 201 2.89 -17.67 -11.33
C PRO A 201 3.62 -16.76 -10.33
N HIS A 202 3.30 -16.92 -9.04
CA HIS A 202 4.02 -16.26 -7.96
C HIS A 202 5.17 -17.12 -7.44
N PHE A 203 6.26 -16.48 -7.01
CA PHE A 203 7.43 -17.13 -6.41
C PHE A 203 7.72 -16.57 -5.02
N GLU A 204 8.12 -17.41 -4.07
CA GLU A 204 8.40 -17.05 -2.67
C GLU A 204 9.53 -17.90 -2.08
N TRP A 205 10.38 -17.30 -1.24
CA TRP A 205 11.47 -17.96 -0.50
C TRP A 205 11.61 -17.40 0.92
N LEU A 206 12.34 -18.11 1.79
CA LEU A 206 12.66 -17.63 3.13
C LEU A 206 13.78 -16.56 3.10
N PRO A 207 13.69 -15.50 3.92
CA PRO A 207 14.80 -14.56 4.11
C PRO A 207 16.02 -15.25 4.73
N CYS A 208 17.19 -15.01 4.14
CA CYS A 208 18.49 -15.53 4.62
C CYS A 208 19.62 -14.49 4.56
N LEU A 209 19.30 -13.21 4.32
CA LEU A 209 20.24 -12.10 4.21
C LEU A 209 19.87 -10.99 5.22
N ASP A 210 20.88 -10.27 5.73
CA ASP A 210 20.65 -9.09 6.55
C ASP A 210 20.13 -7.91 5.70
N THR A 211 19.15 -7.17 6.22
CA THR A 211 18.46 -6.08 5.52
C THR A 211 18.81 -4.70 6.08
N THR A 212 19.93 -4.56 6.79
CA THR A 212 20.46 -3.26 7.20
C THR A 212 20.66 -2.32 5.99
N PRO A 213 20.17 -1.05 6.03
CA PRO A 213 20.38 -0.07 4.95
C PRO A 213 21.84 0.17 4.58
N GLU A 214 22.74 -0.09 5.53
CA GLU A 214 24.19 -0.11 5.38
C GLU A 214 24.63 -0.91 4.15
N ALA A 215 24.25 -2.19 4.14
CA ALA A 215 24.60 -3.17 3.14
C ALA A 215 23.53 -3.26 2.05
N MET A 216 22.27 -3.43 2.45
CA MET A 216 21.10 -3.71 1.60
C MET A 216 21.42 -4.65 0.40
N PRO A 217 21.67 -5.94 0.68
CA PRO A 217 21.93 -6.95 -0.33
C PRO A 217 20.69 -7.23 -1.21
N SER A 218 20.82 -8.15 -2.16
CA SER A 218 19.76 -8.52 -3.10
C SER A 218 19.63 -10.03 -3.29
N TYR A 219 18.55 -10.46 -3.94
CA TYR A 219 18.38 -11.82 -4.45
C TYR A 219 18.34 -11.80 -5.98
N ASP A 220 19.14 -12.64 -6.62
CA ASP A 220 18.95 -13.00 -8.04
C ASP A 220 17.94 -14.14 -8.11
N ILE A 221 16.96 -14.06 -9.02
CA ILE A 221 16.04 -15.16 -9.37
C ILE A 221 16.16 -15.48 -10.87
N GLN A 222 16.04 -16.77 -11.21
CA GLN A 222 15.97 -17.25 -12.59
C GLN A 222 14.83 -18.25 -12.76
N ILE A 223 14.10 -18.13 -13.87
CA ILE A 223 13.12 -19.08 -14.38
C ILE A 223 13.61 -19.57 -15.75
N ALA A 224 13.59 -20.87 -16.00
CA ALA A 224 14.05 -21.49 -17.24
C ALA A 224 13.09 -22.56 -17.79
N ALA A 225 13.10 -22.74 -19.10
CA ALA A 225 12.36 -23.81 -19.80
C ALA A 225 13.10 -25.17 -19.76
N ASP A 226 14.28 -25.24 -19.13
CA ASP A 226 15.11 -26.45 -19.04
C ASP A 226 15.78 -26.60 -17.66
N GLN A 227 16.08 -27.83 -17.27
CA GLN A 227 16.71 -28.14 -15.98
C GLN A 227 18.16 -27.63 -15.86
N ALA A 228 18.87 -27.42 -16.98
CA ALA A 228 20.24 -26.92 -16.96
C ALA A 228 20.32 -25.38 -16.87
N PHE A 229 19.19 -24.67 -16.96
CA PHE A 229 19.11 -23.21 -17.04
C PHE A 229 19.92 -22.65 -18.22
N SER A 230 19.82 -23.32 -19.37
CA SER A 230 20.35 -22.88 -20.67
C SER A 230 19.34 -22.04 -21.46
N GLN A 231 18.05 -22.14 -21.14
CA GLN A 231 16.93 -21.43 -21.73
C GLN A 231 16.20 -20.62 -20.65
N ILE A 232 16.85 -19.56 -20.16
CA ILE A 232 16.23 -18.60 -19.25
C ILE A 232 15.03 -17.94 -19.96
N VAL A 233 13.87 -17.94 -19.30
CA VAL A 233 12.64 -17.28 -19.79
C VAL A 233 12.31 -16.00 -19.01
N ASP A 234 12.77 -15.89 -17.76
CA ASP A 234 12.75 -14.65 -16.99
C ASP A 234 13.85 -14.66 -15.91
N GLU A 235 14.41 -13.48 -15.60
CA GLU A 235 15.39 -13.31 -14.52
C GLU A 235 15.41 -11.87 -13.97
N ASP A 236 15.68 -11.72 -12.67
CA ASP A 236 15.57 -10.43 -11.96
C ASP A 236 16.46 -10.33 -10.71
N ARG A 237 16.73 -9.10 -10.23
CA ARG A 237 17.52 -8.78 -9.03
C ARG A 237 16.77 -7.84 -8.07
N LEU A 238 16.21 -8.41 -7.01
CA LEU A 238 15.37 -7.71 -6.03
C LEU A 238 16.14 -7.36 -4.76
N ALA A 239 15.88 -6.19 -4.16
CA ALA A 239 16.44 -5.85 -2.85
C ALA A 239 15.94 -6.80 -1.75
N ALA A 240 16.82 -7.21 -0.83
CA ALA A 240 16.58 -8.35 0.08
C ALA A 240 15.43 -8.16 1.10
N VAL A 241 14.83 -6.96 1.17
CA VAL A 241 13.57 -6.71 1.90
C VAL A 241 12.34 -7.36 1.24
N ILE A 242 12.48 -7.84 0.00
CA ILE A 242 11.51 -8.62 -0.75
C ILE A 242 12.02 -10.07 -0.87
N THR A 243 11.20 -11.05 -0.50
CA THR A 243 11.51 -12.49 -0.60
C THR A 243 10.49 -13.25 -1.46
N ARG A 244 10.00 -12.55 -2.49
CA ARG A 244 9.00 -13.01 -3.45
C ARG A 244 9.26 -12.37 -4.82
N TYR A 245 8.74 -12.98 -5.88
CA TYR A 245 8.79 -12.45 -7.24
C TYR A 245 7.50 -12.78 -7.99
N VAL A 246 7.19 -11.97 -9.00
CA VAL A 246 6.11 -12.19 -9.97
C VAL A 246 6.67 -11.72 -11.32
N PRO A 247 6.66 -12.56 -12.37
CA PRO A 247 7.08 -12.12 -13.70
C PRO A 247 6.09 -11.09 -14.25
N ASP A 248 6.57 -10.06 -14.96
CA ASP A 248 5.68 -9.06 -15.57
C ASP A 248 5.05 -9.56 -16.89
N LYS A 249 5.30 -10.81 -17.30
CA LYS A 249 4.83 -11.42 -18.55
C LYS A 249 4.15 -12.77 -18.31
N GLU A 250 3.26 -13.15 -19.22
CA GLU A 250 2.65 -14.49 -19.25
C GLU A 250 3.66 -15.55 -19.71
N LEU A 251 3.90 -16.57 -18.88
CA LEU A 251 4.53 -17.81 -19.31
C LEU A 251 3.56 -18.62 -20.18
N THR A 252 4.07 -19.21 -21.26
CA THR A 252 3.32 -20.16 -22.08
C THR A 252 3.04 -21.47 -21.31
N PRO A 253 2.02 -22.26 -21.68
CA PRO A 253 1.87 -23.61 -21.15
C PRO A 253 3.12 -24.47 -21.44
N GLY A 254 3.68 -25.09 -20.40
CA GLY A 254 4.99 -25.76 -20.46
C GLY A 254 5.47 -26.24 -19.09
N ASP A 255 6.61 -26.94 -19.10
CA ASP A 255 7.35 -27.33 -17.89
C ASP A 255 8.52 -26.35 -17.67
N TYR A 256 8.75 -25.97 -16.42
CA TYR A 256 9.70 -24.92 -16.04
C TYR A 256 10.53 -25.29 -14.81
N TRP A 257 11.69 -24.66 -14.66
CA TRP A 257 12.57 -24.76 -13.50
C TRP A 257 12.89 -23.38 -12.96
N TRP A 258 13.04 -23.25 -11.64
CA TRP A 258 13.41 -21.96 -11.01
C TRP A 258 14.38 -22.13 -9.84
N ARG A 259 15.17 -21.08 -9.59
CA ARG A 259 16.20 -21.01 -8.53
C ARG A 259 16.44 -19.56 -8.08
N VAL A 260 16.92 -19.39 -6.85
CA VAL A 260 17.22 -18.08 -6.25
C VAL A 260 18.62 -18.10 -5.61
N ALA A 261 19.38 -17.03 -5.70
CA ALA A 261 20.69 -16.87 -5.05
C ALA A 261 20.75 -15.56 -4.27
N GLY A 262 21.44 -15.55 -3.13
CA GLY A 262 21.78 -14.32 -2.43
C GLY A 262 22.91 -13.56 -3.12
N VAL A 263 22.86 -12.24 -3.10
CA VAL A 263 23.85 -11.32 -3.67
C VAL A 263 24.23 -10.29 -2.61
N ASP A 264 25.52 -10.15 -2.31
CA ASP A 264 25.98 -9.21 -1.28
C ASP A 264 25.89 -7.72 -1.69
N ALA A 265 26.25 -6.84 -0.76
CA ALA A 265 26.28 -5.39 -0.96
C ALA A 265 27.32 -4.92 -2.00
N GLN A 266 28.25 -5.80 -2.39
CA GLN A 266 29.27 -5.57 -3.41
C GLN A 266 28.84 -6.10 -4.78
N GLY A 267 27.66 -6.74 -4.86
CA GLY A 267 27.10 -7.32 -6.09
C GLY A 267 27.57 -8.74 -6.38
N VAL A 268 28.32 -9.38 -5.47
CA VAL A 268 28.82 -10.75 -5.63
C VAL A 268 27.69 -11.73 -5.32
N ARG A 269 27.32 -12.54 -6.33
CA ARG A 269 26.32 -13.60 -6.18
C ARG A 269 26.93 -14.83 -5.51
N GLY A 270 26.25 -15.35 -4.49
CA GLY A 270 26.57 -16.61 -3.84
C GLY A 270 26.12 -17.85 -4.63
N PRO A 271 26.13 -19.03 -4.00
CA PRO A 271 25.53 -20.24 -4.57
C PRO A 271 24.02 -20.09 -4.80
N TRP A 272 23.54 -20.72 -5.87
CA TRP A 272 22.11 -20.90 -6.13
C TRP A 272 21.47 -21.88 -5.15
N SER A 273 20.18 -21.68 -4.88
CA SER A 273 19.32 -22.70 -4.26
C SER A 273 19.30 -23.99 -5.07
N ALA A 274 18.90 -25.10 -4.42
CA ALA A 274 18.41 -26.24 -5.17
C ALA A 274 17.25 -25.78 -6.08
N ALA A 275 17.31 -26.15 -7.36
CA ALA A 275 16.28 -25.79 -8.31
C ALA A 275 15.01 -26.61 -8.07
N ARG A 276 13.84 -25.99 -8.29
CA ARG A 276 12.54 -26.66 -8.29
C ARG A 276 11.94 -26.68 -9.68
N ARG A 277 11.24 -27.76 -10.01
CA ARG A 277 10.40 -27.84 -11.21
C ARG A 277 9.00 -27.31 -10.89
N PHE A 278 8.33 -26.69 -11.85
CA PHE A 278 6.88 -26.47 -11.85
C PHE A 278 6.35 -26.58 -13.28
N ALA A 279 5.06 -26.40 -13.49
CA ALA A 279 4.46 -26.37 -14.81
C ALA A 279 3.28 -25.40 -14.91
N VAL A 280 3.10 -24.80 -16.09
CA VAL A 280 1.90 -24.07 -16.47
C VAL A 280 1.08 -24.97 -17.41
N ARG A 281 -0.21 -25.16 -17.13
CA ARG A 281 -1.10 -26.04 -17.91
C ARG A 281 -2.20 -25.25 -18.61
N PRO A 282 -2.59 -25.65 -19.85
CA PRO A 282 -3.68 -24.99 -20.57
C PRO A 282 -5.04 -25.31 -19.92
N LEU A 283 -5.99 -24.39 -20.09
CA LEU A 283 -7.36 -24.56 -19.57
C LEU A 283 -8.26 -25.21 -20.62
N GLU A 284 -8.68 -26.45 -20.35
CA GLU A 284 -9.56 -27.23 -21.24
C GLU A 284 -10.94 -26.58 -21.45
N ARG A 285 -11.44 -25.86 -20.46
CA ARG A 285 -12.77 -25.25 -20.43
C ARG A 285 -12.68 -23.78 -20.79
N VAL A 286 -13.06 -23.44 -22.02
CA VAL A 286 -13.15 -22.06 -22.50
C VAL A 286 -14.59 -21.68 -22.77
N VAL A 287 -15.01 -20.52 -22.25
CA VAL A 287 -16.30 -19.89 -22.50
C VAL A 287 -16.06 -18.62 -23.31
N GLU A 288 -16.28 -18.70 -24.63
CA GLU A 288 -16.12 -17.58 -25.56
C GLU A 288 -17.32 -16.62 -25.51
N ILE A 289 -17.07 -15.32 -25.46
CA ILE A 289 -18.07 -14.24 -25.51
C ILE A 289 -17.98 -13.56 -26.88
N PRO A 290 -19.02 -13.60 -27.73
CA PRO A 290 -19.00 -12.93 -29.03
C PRO A 290 -19.05 -11.40 -28.91
N THR A 291 -18.68 -10.70 -29.97
CA THR A 291 -18.93 -9.26 -30.11
C THR A 291 -20.44 -9.01 -30.18
N GLY A 292 -20.95 -8.04 -29.42
CA GLY A 292 -22.38 -7.71 -29.38
C GLY A 292 -23.22 -8.54 -28.41
N ALA A 293 -22.61 -9.39 -27.58
CA ALA A 293 -23.28 -9.98 -26.42
C ALA A 293 -23.80 -8.89 -25.47
N SER A 294 -25.01 -9.06 -24.94
CA SER A 294 -25.59 -8.13 -23.96
C SER A 294 -24.93 -8.25 -22.59
N PHE A 295 -25.22 -7.30 -21.68
CA PHE A 295 -24.73 -7.38 -20.30
C PHE A 295 -25.19 -8.68 -19.61
N ASP A 296 -26.45 -9.09 -19.81
CA ASP A 296 -27.02 -10.30 -19.20
C ASP A 296 -26.43 -11.59 -19.79
N ASP A 297 -26.16 -11.63 -21.10
CA ASP A 297 -25.44 -12.76 -21.74
C ASP A 297 -24.05 -12.95 -21.10
N ILE A 298 -23.34 -11.83 -20.88
CA ILE A 298 -22.03 -11.81 -20.25
C ILE A 298 -22.12 -12.25 -18.79
N GLN A 299 -23.11 -11.77 -18.01
CA GLN A 299 -23.32 -12.22 -16.64
C GLN A 299 -23.61 -13.73 -16.57
N GLY A 300 -24.46 -14.26 -17.45
CA GLY A 300 -24.77 -15.69 -17.52
C GLY A 300 -23.54 -16.54 -17.84
N ALA A 301 -22.70 -16.09 -18.77
CA ALA A 301 -21.46 -16.77 -19.14
C ALA A 301 -20.39 -16.73 -18.03
N LEU A 302 -20.20 -15.58 -17.37
CA LEU A 302 -19.32 -15.44 -16.20
C LEU A 302 -19.77 -16.36 -15.06
N ALA A 303 -21.07 -16.39 -14.76
CA ALA A 303 -21.64 -17.26 -13.71
C ALA A 303 -21.48 -18.74 -14.04
N LYS A 304 -21.64 -19.15 -15.31
CA LYS A 304 -21.40 -20.53 -15.76
C LYS A 304 -19.93 -20.93 -15.58
N ALA A 305 -18.98 -20.10 -15.99
CA ALA A 305 -17.55 -20.40 -15.86
C ALA A 305 -17.11 -20.51 -14.39
N ALA A 306 -17.62 -19.63 -13.52
CA ALA A 306 -17.36 -19.66 -12.08
C ALA A 306 -17.87 -20.93 -11.38
N GLN A 307 -18.91 -21.59 -11.91
CA GLN A 307 -19.40 -22.88 -11.42
C GLN A 307 -18.62 -24.08 -11.98
N GLN A 308 -17.73 -23.87 -12.95
CA GLN A 308 -17.09 -24.92 -13.75
C GLN A 308 -15.57 -24.73 -13.85
N THR A 309 -14.89 -24.31 -12.78
CA THR A 309 -13.43 -24.14 -12.76
C THR A 309 -12.67 -25.48 -12.60
N PRO A 310 -11.38 -25.58 -13.00
CA PRO A 310 -10.57 -24.56 -13.68
C PRO A 310 -11.11 -24.23 -15.08
N ALA A 311 -11.15 -22.94 -15.43
CA ALA A 311 -11.75 -22.46 -16.68
C ALA A 311 -11.23 -21.09 -17.12
N MET A 312 -11.48 -20.75 -18.39
CA MET A 312 -11.26 -19.42 -18.95
C MET A 312 -12.57 -18.85 -19.53
N VAL A 313 -12.88 -17.60 -19.21
CA VAL A 313 -13.81 -16.77 -20.00
C VAL A 313 -12.96 -15.92 -20.93
N LYS A 314 -13.31 -15.90 -22.22
CA LYS A 314 -12.54 -15.19 -23.25
C LYS A 314 -13.48 -14.36 -24.13
N PHE A 315 -13.20 -13.08 -24.26
CA PHE A 315 -13.99 -12.17 -25.09
C PHE A 315 -13.39 -12.05 -26.49
N ALA A 316 -14.26 -12.00 -27.50
CA ALA A 316 -13.88 -11.56 -28.83
C ALA A 316 -13.47 -10.07 -28.77
N LYS A 317 -12.44 -9.69 -29.53
CA LYS A 317 -12.02 -8.28 -29.59
C LYS A 317 -13.10 -7.42 -30.24
N GLY A 318 -13.59 -6.40 -29.52
CA GLY A 318 -14.57 -5.45 -30.05
C GLY A 318 -14.90 -4.33 -29.07
N ASP A 319 -15.85 -3.48 -29.48
CA ASP A 319 -16.36 -2.37 -28.67
C ASP A 319 -17.70 -2.75 -28.04
N TYR A 320 -17.68 -3.03 -26.74
CA TYR A 320 -18.83 -3.35 -25.91
C TYR A 320 -19.38 -2.07 -25.26
N ARG A 321 -20.55 -1.62 -25.71
CA ARG A 321 -21.31 -0.55 -25.03
C ARG A 321 -22.46 -1.19 -24.26
N LEU A 322 -22.39 -1.17 -22.94
CA LEU A 322 -23.21 -1.99 -22.05
C LEU A 322 -24.05 -1.12 -21.11
N ASP A 323 -25.34 -1.42 -21.03
CA ASP A 323 -26.17 -0.94 -19.93
C ASP A 323 -26.10 -1.96 -18.77
N PRO A 324 -25.70 -1.55 -17.55
CA PRO A 324 -25.61 -2.46 -16.43
C PRO A 324 -26.96 -2.79 -15.77
N GLY A 325 -28.07 -2.16 -16.17
CA GLY A 325 -29.41 -2.43 -15.62
C GLY A 325 -29.56 -2.15 -14.11
N GLY A 326 -28.62 -1.43 -13.51
CA GLY A 326 -28.51 -1.24 -12.05
C GLY A 326 -27.60 -2.23 -11.32
N ALA A 327 -26.91 -3.13 -12.03
CA ALA A 327 -25.92 -4.03 -11.45
C ALA A 327 -24.76 -3.28 -10.77
N ALA A 328 -24.33 -3.76 -9.59
CA ALA A 328 -23.31 -3.11 -8.78
C ALA A 328 -21.85 -3.44 -9.17
N ALA A 329 -21.65 -4.47 -10.01
CA ALA A 329 -20.35 -4.92 -10.51
C ALA A 329 -20.50 -5.67 -11.85
N PHE A 330 -19.47 -5.63 -12.70
CA PHE A 330 -19.44 -6.30 -14.02
C PHE A 330 -18.82 -7.71 -13.93
N ILE A 331 -17.59 -7.84 -13.43
CA ILE A 331 -16.97 -9.13 -13.11
C ILE A 331 -17.09 -9.31 -11.59
N ALA A 332 -17.97 -10.19 -11.12
CA ALA A 332 -18.30 -10.34 -9.71
C ALA A 332 -18.25 -11.80 -9.26
N PHE A 333 -17.31 -12.14 -8.38
CA PHE A 333 -17.09 -13.52 -7.93
C PHE A 333 -16.91 -13.63 -6.41
N THR A 334 -17.33 -14.77 -5.86
CA THR A 334 -17.18 -15.11 -4.44
C THR A 334 -16.85 -16.60 -4.29
N ASN A 335 -15.79 -16.95 -3.55
CA ASN A 335 -15.28 -18.32 -3.37
C ASN A 335 -14.89 -19.03 -4.69
N VAL A 336 -14.48 -18.29 -5.72
CA VAL A 336 -14.09 -18.85 -7.03
C VAL A 336 -12.58 -19.05 -7.08
N ASN A 337 -12.15 -20.22 -7.54
CA ASN A 337 -10.74 -20.56 -7.68
C ASN A 337 -10.41 -20.98 -9.10
N ASP A 338 -9.18 -20.70 -9.55
CA ASP A 338 -8.61 -21.18 -10.82
C ASP A 338 -9.38 -20.71 -12.08
N LEU A 339 -9.61 -19.40 -12.17
CA LEU A 339 -10.38 -18.77 -13.26
C LEU A 339 -9.56 -17.69 -13.98
N ILE A 340 -9.46 -17.79 -15.31
CA ILE A 340 -8.95 -16.72 -16.19
C ILE A 340 -10.13 -15.98 -16.82
N ILE A 341 -10.05 -14.64 -16.91
CA ILE A 341 -10.99 -13.79 -17.61
C ILE A 341 -10.19 -12.89 -18.57
N ASP A 342 -10.22 -13.18 -19.86
CA ASP A 342 -9.48 -12.46 -20.91
C ASP A 342 -10.41 -11.60 -21.75
N GLY A 343 -10.30 -10.27 -21.62
CA GLY A 343 -11.09 -9.28 -22.35
C GLY A 343 -10.75 -9.14 -23.84
N GLY A 344 -9.80 -9.91 -24.37
CA GLY A 344 -9.45 -9.96 -25.79
C GLY A 344 -8.86 -8.66 -26.36
N GLY A 345 -8.54 -7.67 -25.50
CA GLY A 345 -8.17 -6.32 -25.91
C GLY A 345 -9.37 -5.49 -26.38
N GLY A 346 -10.58 -5.79 -25.90
CA GLY A 346 -11.80 -5.03 -26.18
C GLY A 346 -11.97 -3.77 -25.33
N ASN A 347 -12.82 -2.85 -25.81
CA ASN A 347 -13.22 -1.64 -25.08
C ASN A 347 -14.62 -1.83 -24.48
N PHE A 348 -14.79 -1.50 -23.20
CA PHE A 348 -16.01 -1.71 -22.42
C PHE A 348 -16.48 -0.36 -21.85
N THR A 349 -17.55 0.20 -22.42
CA THR A 349 -18.12 1.50 -22.01
C THR A 349 -19.48 1.28 -21.37
N PHE A 350 -19.68 1.76 -20.15
CA PHE A 350 -20.94 1.59 -19.41
C PHE A 350 -21.77 2.88 -19.36
N SER A 351 -23.09 2.76 -19.48
CA SER A 351 -24.06 3.87 -19.33
C SER A 351 -24.38 4.22 -17.88
N GLY A 352 -24.07 3.33 -16.94
CA GLY A 352 -24.28 3.49 -15.50
C GLY A 352 -23.05 3.12 -14.68
N PHE A 353 -22.94 3.68 -13.47
CA PHE A 353 -21.74 3.55 -12.63
C PHE A 353 -21.75 2.27 -11.77
N LEU A 354 -20.77 1.41 -11.98
CA LEU A 354 -20.59 0.13 -11.27
C LEU A 354 -19.10 -0.20 -11.08
N LYS A 355 -18.79 -1.26 -10.32
CA LYS A 355 -17.44 -1.84 -10.26
C LYS A 355 -17.12 -2.59 -11.55
N PHE A 356 -15.93 -2.42 -12.10
CA PHE A 356 -15.45 -3.28 -13.18
C PHE A 356 -15.15 -4.69 -12.67
N VAL A 357 -14.53 -4.80 -11.48
CA VAL A 357 -14.22 -6.09 -10.85
C VAL A 357 -14.54 -6.06 -9.35
N LYS A 358 -15.14 -7.15 -8.83
CA LYS A 358 -15.30 -7.41 -7.40
C LYS A 358 -15.02 -8.89 -7.10
N LEU A 359 -13.95 -9.17 -6.36
CA LEU A 359 -13.57 -10.52 -5.94
C LEU A 359 -13.63 -10.63 -4.40
N GLU A 360 -14.27 -11.69 -3.91
CA GLU A 360 -14.34 -12.01 -2.47
C GLU A 360 -13.93 -13.47 -2.21
N HIS A 361 -12.97 -13.71 -1.32
CA HIS A 361 -12.48 -15.07 -0.96
C HIS A 361 -12.08 -15.95 -2.17
N CYS A 362 -11.62 -15.34 -3.25
CA CYS A 362 -11.20 -16.04 -4.47
C CYS A 362 -9.69 -16.35 -4.42
N HIS A 363 -9.25 -17.48 -4.99
CA HIS A 363 -7.84 -17.87 -5.01
C HIS A 363 -7.39 -18.25 -6.43
N ARG A 364 -6.27 -17.69 -6.90
CA ARG A 364 -5.78 -17.89 -8.28
C ARG A 364 -6.82 -17.45 -9.31
N VAL A 365 -6.92 -16.13 -9.50
CA VAL A 365 -7.78 -15.51 -10.53
C VAL A 365 -6.99 -14.48 -11.33
N LEU A 366 -6.99 -14.60 -12.65
CA LEU A 366 -6.33 -13.69 -13.59
C LEU A 366 -7.37 -12.94 -14.42
N VAL A 367 -7.48 -11.63 -14.27
CA VAL A 367 -8.27 -10.75 -15.14
C VAL A 367 -7.29 -10.01 -16.07
N LYS A 368 -7.46 -10.14 -17.40
CA LYS A 368 -6.53 -9.55 -18.37
C LYS A 368 -7.16 -8.90 -19.59
N ASN A 369 -6.43 -7.98 -20.22
CA ASN A 369 -6.72 -7.39 -21.53
C ASN A 369 -8.09 -6.66 -21.66
N PHE A 370 -8.48 -5.89 -20.65
CA PHE A 370 -9.68 -5.03 -20.72
C PHE A 370 -9.32 -3.55 -20.79
N THR A 371 -10.12 -2.79 -21.54
CA THR A 371 -10.17 -1.32 -21.47
C THR A 371 -11.56 -0.88 -21.01
N PHE A 372 -11.64 -0.08 -19.94
CA PHE A 372 -12.90 0.34 -19.31
C PHE A 372 -13.13 1.86 -19.39
N ASP A 373 -14.39 2.27 -19.58
CA ASP A 373 -14.81 3.68 -19.60
C ASP A 373 -16.28 3.87 -19.18
N PHE A 374 -16.67 5.12 -18.93
CA PHE A 374 -18.05 5.54 -18.66
C PHE A 374 -18.51 6.62 -19.65
N ASP A 375 -19.76 6.52 -20.10
CA ASP A 375 -20.41 7.50 -20.96
C ASP A 375 -21.92 7.54 -20.63
N PRO A 376 -22.41 8.52 -19.84
CA PRO A 376 -21.74 9.76 -19.42
C PRO A 376 -20.64 9.59 -18.36
N LEU A 377 -19.78 10.60 -18.21
CA LEU A 377 -18.70 10.62 -17.21
C LEU A 377 -19.22 10.60 -15.75
N PRO A 378 -18.45 10.06 -14.79
CA PRO A 378 -18.81 10.04 -13.38
C PRO A 378 -18.53 11.37 -12.64
N TYR A 379 -17.98 12.38 -13.33
CA TYR A 379 -17.66 13.71 -12.79
C TYR A 379 -18.13 14.79 -13.76
N THR A 380 -18.08 16.06 -13.34
CA THR A 380 -18.25 17.21 -14.24
C THR A 380 -17.13 18.24 -14.06
N ALA A 381 -16.80 18.96 -15.13
CA ALA A 381 -15.74 19.95 -15.15
C ALA A 381 -16.08 21.13 -16.06
N GLY A 382 -15.58 22.31 -15.73
CA GLY A 382 -15.80 23.53 -16.52
C GLY A 382 -14.82 24.64 -16.23
N ARG A 383 -14.73 25.61 -17.14
CA ARG A 383 -13.88 26.79 -16.98
C ARG A 383 -14.56 27.83 -16.10
N VAL A 384 -13.81 28.38 -15.17
CA VAL A 384 -14.25 29.53 -14.37
C VAL A 384 -14.30 30.76 -15.28
N VAL A 385 -15.46 31.42 -15.34
CA VAL A 385 -15.68 32.62 -16.17
C VAL A 385 -15.83 33.90 -15.34
N ALA A 386 -16.13 33.78 -14.04
CA ALA A 386 -16.14 34.90 -13.09
C ALA A 386 -15.90 34.43 -11.66
N VAL A 387 -15.32 35.29 -10.81
CA VAL A 387 -15.11 35.06 -9.37
C VAL A 387 -15.52 36.34 -8.63
N ASP A 388 -16.43 36.22 -7.67
CA ASP A 388 -16.89 37.32 -6.82
C ASP A 388 -16.67 36.99 -5.33
N THR A 389 -15.56 37.51 -4.82
CA THR A 389 -15.15 37.39 -3.41
C THR A 389 -16.04 38.18 -2.44
N LYS A 390 -16.90 39.10 -2.91
CA LYS A 390 -17.82 39.87 -2.05
C LYS A 390 -19.09 39.09 -1.76
N THR A 391 -19.68 38.44 -2.77
CA THR A 391 -20.87 37.57 -2.59
C THR A 391 -20.53 36.13 -2.22
N GLY A 392 -19.26 35.73 -2.31
CA GLY A 392 -18.84 34.36 -2.03
C GLY A 392 -19.17 33.38 -3.15
N THR A 393 -19.28 33.88 -4.39
CA THR A 393 -19.71 33.08 -5.55
C THR A 393 -18.68 33.06 -6.67
N PHE A 394 -18.80 32.08 -7.56
CA PHE A 394 -18.04 31.96 -8.80
C PHE A 394 -18.93 31.39 -9.90
N GLU A 395 -18.59 31.68 -11.15
CA GLU A 395 -19.32 31.16 -12.31
C GLU A 395 -18.45 30.21 -13.13
N VAL A 396 -19.05 29.11 -13.55
CA VAL A 396 -18.39 28.04 -14.30
C VAL A 396 -19.21 27.77 -15.57
N GLU A 397 -18.51 27.64 -16.69
CA GLU A 397 -19.06 27.13 -17.94
C GLU A 397 -18.55 25.70 -18.19
N ILE A 398 -19.47 24.74 -18.15
CA ILE A 398 -19.17 23.30 -18.19
C ILE A 398 -18.64 22.92 -19.57
N GLU A 399 -17.46 22.31 -19.63
CA GLU A 399 -16.76 22.00 -20.88
C GLU A 399 -17.56 21.00 -21.75
N PRO A 400 -17.56 21.08 -23.09
CA PRO A 400 -18.24 20.10 -23.95
C PRO A 400 -17.85 18.65 -23.64
N GLY A 401 -18.80 17.73 -23.75
CA GLY A 401 -18.62 16.32 -23.36
C GLY A 401 -18.70 16.05 -21.85
N HIS A 402 -18.66 17.07 -20.99
CA HIS A 402 -18.88 16.88 -19.55
C HIS A 402 -20.39 16.91 -19.20
N PRO A 403 -20.87 16.04 -18.29
CA PRO A 403 -22.23 16.05 -17.75
C PRO A 403 -22.62 17.40 -17.13
N LEU A 404 -23.91 17.69 -17.05
CA LEU A 404 -24.40 18.91 -16.39
C LEU A 404 -24.63 18.67 -14.89
N PRO A 405 -24.45 19.67 -14.01
CA PRO A 405 -24.73 19.56 -12.58
C PRO A 405 -26.11 18.96 -12.23
N GLU A 406 -27.16 19.24 -13.01
CA GLU A 406 -28.49 18.65 -12.81
C GLU A 406 -28.66 17.21 -13.34
N SER A 407 -27.75 16.71 -14.19
CA SER A 407 -27.92 15.40 -14.84
C SER A 407 -27.52 14.22 -13.95
N ASN A 408 -27.03 14.47 -12.74
CA ASN A 408 -26.61 13.44 -11.79
C ASN A 408 -26.73 13.96 -10.33
N PRO A 409 -27.60 13.41 -9.47
CA PRO A 409 -27.81 13.90 -8.10
C PRO A 409 -26.58 13.75 -7.19
N TYR A 410 -25.58 12.93 -7.57
CA TYR A 410 -24.32 12.86 -6.84
C TYR A 410 -23.56 14.21 -6.85
N PHE A 411 -23.77 15.08 -7.85
CA PHE A 411 -23.19 16.43 -7.94
C PHE A 411 -23.81 17.48 -6.99
N GLU A 412 -24.96 17.20 -6.37
CA GLU A 412 -25.47 18.05 -5.28
C GLU A 412 -25.07 17.49 -3.90
N ARG A 413 -24.99 16.16 -3.81
CA ARG A 413 -24.77 15.42 -2.57
C ARG A 413 -23.32 15.41 -2.12
N ASP A 414 -22.37 15.20 -3.03
CA ASP A 414 -20.94 15.22 -2.75
C ASP A 414 -20.35 16.53 -3.28
N LYS A 415 -19.80 17.33 -2.37
CA LYS A 415 -19.44 18.73 -2.60
C LYS A 415 -17.93 18.94 -2.81
N LYS A 416 -17.18 17.83 -2.82
CA LYS A 416 -15.75 17.75 -3.09
C LYS A 416 -15.46 18.23 -4.52
N GLY A 417 -14.66 19.27 -4.65
CA GLY A 417 -14.10 19.70 -5.94
C GLY A 417 -12.64 20.11 -5.84
N MET A 418 -12.05 20.45 -6.97
CA MET A 418 -10.64 20.86 -7.09
C MET A 418 -10.44 21.94 -8.16
N ILE A 419 -9.30 22.64 -8.07
CA ILE A 419 -8.87 23.65 -9.03
C ILE A 419 -7.74 23.06 -9.88
N VAL A 420 -8.04 22.85 -11.17
CA VAL A 420 -7.11 22.37 -12.18
C VAL A 420 -6.55 23.55 -12.98
N ASP A 421 -5.27 23.47 -13.32
CA ASP A 421 -4.55 24.51 -14.07
C ASP A 421 -5.17 24.73 -15.48
N PRO A 422 -5.28 25.97 -15.97
CA PRO A 422 -5.92 26.29 -17.25
C PRO A 422 -5.21 25.70 -18.49
N LYS A 423 -3.93 25.33 -18.37
CA LYS A 423 -3.06 24.85 -19.47
C LYS A 423 -2.66 23.40 -19.30
N PHE A 424 -2.42 22.95 -18.07
CA PHE A 424 -1.97 21.59 -17.75
C PHE A 424 -3.08 20.83 -17.00
N PRO A 425 -3.47 19.61 -17.41
CA PRO A 425 -4.47 18.83 -16.68
C PRO A 425 -3.85 18.27 -15.38
N ARG A 426 -3.72 19.11 -14.35
CA ARG A 426 -3.20 18.79 -13.01
C ARG A 426 -3.65 19.85 -12.00
N MET A 427 -3.43 19.60 -10.71
CA MET A 427 -3.69 20.60 -9.67
C MET A 427 -2.96 21.92 -9.94
N LYS A 428 -3.69 23.04 -9.90
CA LYS A 428 -3.13 24.38 -10.00
C LYS A 428 -2.13 24.62 -8.85
N ARG A 429 -0.96 25.21 -9.12
CA ARG A 429 0.02 25.42 -8.05
C ARG A 429 -0.48 26.41 -7.00
N GLY A 430 -0.25 26.09 -5.73
CA GLY A 430 -0.52 26.96 -4.58
C GLY A 430 -1.95 26.94 -4.06
N VAL A 431 -2.79 26.00 -4.51
CA VAL A 431 -4.18 25.84 -4.04
C VAL A 431 -4.30 24.82 -2.91
N SER A 432 -5.42 24.89 -2.18
CA SER A 432 -5.85 23.90 -1.18
C SER A 432 -6.12 22.52 -1.82
N LEU A 433 -5.93 21.44 -1.04
CA LEU A 433 -6.25 20.07 -1.47
C LEU A 433 -7.72 19.90 -1.93
N VAL A 434 -8.67 20.62 -1.31
CA VAL A 434 -10.10 20.55 -1.62
C VAL A 434 -10.69 21.96 -1.71
N PHE A 435 -11.53 22.18 -2.71
CA PHE A 435 -12.37 23.36 -2.86
C PHE A 435 -13.84 22.91 -2.90
N GLU A 436 -14.60 23.22 -1.84
CA GLU A 436 -15.99 22.78 -1.71
C GLU A 436 -16.99 23.88 -2.10
N HIS A 437 -18.12 23.49 -2.69
CA HIS A 437 -19.25 24.39 -2.94
C HIS A 437 -20.34 24.22 -1.85
N ALA A 438 -21.06 25.30 -1.51
CA ALA A 438 -22.24 25.24 -0.67
C ALA A 438 -23.47 24.75 -1.46
N GLY A 439 -23.55 25.14 -2.74
CA GLY A 439 -24.63 24.85 -3.68
C GLY A 439 -24.38 25.55 -5.02
N TRP A 440 -25.26 25.36 -6.00
CA TRP A 440 -25.17 25.99 -7.32
C TRP A 440 -26.56 26.33 -7.89
N ARG A 441 -26.59 27.19 -8.91
CA ARG A 441 -27.78 27.46 -9.74
C ARG A 441 -27.41 27.61 -11.20
N LYS A 442 -28.27 27.13 -12.10
CA LYS A 442 -28.11 27.31 -13.55
C LYS A 442 -28.34 28.78 -13.93
N LEU A 443 -27.57 29.28 -14.91
CA LEU A 443 -27.70 30.62 -15.50
C LEU A 443 -28.03 30.56 -17.00
N ALA A 444 -27.42 29.62 -17.72
CA ALA A 444 -27.65 29.34 -19.13
C ALA A 444 -27.36 27.86 -19.42
N THR A 445 -27.49 27.41 -20.68
CA THR A 445 -27.41 26.00 -21.11
C THR A 445 -26.26 25.19 -20.47
N ARG A 446 -25.06 25.77 -20.40
CA ARG A 446 -23.87 25.16 -19.75
C ARG A 446 -23.22 26.06 -18.68
N ARG A 447 -23.83 27.20 -18.32
CA ARG A 447 -23.25 28.19 -17.38
C ARG A 447 -23.98 28.17 -16.05
N TYR A 448 -23.24 28.11 -14.96
CA TYR A 448 -23.73 27.94 -13.59
C TYR A 448 -23.05 28.92 -12.65
N ARG A 449 -23.76 29.38 -11.61
CA ARG A 449 -23.16 30.08 -10.48
C ARG A 449 -23.11 29.14 -9.27
N PHE A 450 -21.91 28.89 -8.78
CA PHE A 450 -21.64 28.16 -7.55
C PHE A 450 -21.41 29.14 -6.40
N THR A 451 -21.81 28.77 -5.20
CA THR A 451 -21.42 29.45 -3.95
C THR A 451 -20.30 28.64 -3.31
N ALA A 452 -19.18 29.26 -2.91
CA ALA A 452 -18.10 28.55 -2.23
C ALA A 452 -18.50 28.22 -0.77
N ALA A 453 -18.21 27.01 -0.30
CA ALA A 453 -18.45 26.63 1.11
C ALA A 453 -17.55 27.43 2.07
N ASN A 454 -16.36 27.81 1.62
CA ASN A 454 -15.47 28.74 2.30
C ASN A 454 -15.12 29.92 1.36
N PRO A 455 -15.79 31.08 1.49
CA PRO A 455 -15.54 32.24 0.64
C PRO A 455 -14.07 32.72 0.62
N ARG A 456 -13.27 32.42 1.67
CA ARG A 456 -11.84 32.75 1.66
C ARG A 456 -11.05 31.97 0.60
N GLN A 457 -11.48 30.77 0.21
CA GLN A 457 -10.80 29.98 -0.82
C GLN A 457 -10.97 30.55 -2.24
N LEU A 458 -11.92 31.46 -2.49
CA LEU A 458 -12.07 32.12 -3.79
C LEU A 458 -10.82 32.90 -4.22
N ARG A 459 -9.91 33.26 -3.29
CA ARG A 459 -8.59 33.85 -3.59
C ARG A 459 -7.63 32.90 -4.31
N GLU A 460 -7.92 31.60 -4.33
CA GLU A 460 -7.13 30.55 -4.99
C GLU A 460 -7.64 30.31 -6.44
N LEU A 461 -8.83 30.84 -6.77
CA LEU A 461 -9.55 30.66 -8.02
C LEU A 461 -9.47 31.94 -8.89
N ALA A 462 -9.34 31.78 -10.21
CA ALA A 462 -9.29 32.86 -11.17
C ALA A 462 -10.05 32.48 -12.47
N PRO A 463 -10.58 33.45 -13.24
CA PRO A 463 -11.11 33.18 -14.57
C PRO A 463 -10.08 32.49 -15.47
N GLY A 464 -10.52 31.46 -16.19
CA GLY A 464 -9.68 30.58 -17.01
C GLY A 464 -9.35 29.23 -16.34
N ASP A 465 -9.21 29.19 -15.01
CA ASP A 465 -9.02 27.93 -14.25
C ASP A 465 -10.12 26.91 -14.57
N VAL A 466 -9.84 25.61 -14.40
CA VAL A 466 -10.86 24.57 -14.49
C VAL A 466 -11.31 24.14 -13.09
N TYR A 467 -12.61 24.26 -12.82
CA TYR A 467 -13.23 23.65 -11.65
C TYR A 467 -13.72 22.24 -12.01
N VAL A 468 -13.31 21.26 -11.22
CA VAL A 468 -13.76 19.86 -11.33
C VAL A 468 -14.53 19.49 -10.07
N LEU A 469 -15.69 18.84 -10.25
CA LEU A 469 -16.57 18.33 -9.19
C LEU A 469 -16.55 16.80 -9.25
N ASP A 470 -15.92 16.17 -8.24
CA ASP A 470 -15.44 14.78 -8.30
C ASP A 470 -16.12 13.87 -7.25
N PRO A 471 -17.41 13.52 -7.44
CA PRO A 471 -18.22 12.82 -6.45
C PRO A 471 -17.82 11.35 -6.29
N ARG A 472 -17.96 10.80 -5.08
CA ARG A 472 -17.72 9.38 -4.81
C ARG A 472 -18.99 8.55 -5.03
N ILE A 473 -18.97 7.69 -6.05
CA ILE A 473 -20.11 6.87 -6.51
C ILE A 473 -19.80 5.36 -6.38
N ALA A 474 -18.83 4.84 -7.13
CA ALA A 474 -18.49 3.42 -7.20
C ALA A 474 -16.98 3.21 -7.41
N THR A 475 -16.39 2.28 -6.66
CA THR A 475 -15.00 1.81 -6.82
C THR A 475 -14.81 1.06 -8.14
N GLY A 476 -13.58 0.99 -8.66
CA GLY A 476 -13.25 0.31 -9.91
C GLY A 476 -13.07 -1.21 -9.75
N PHE A 477 -12.09 -1.62 -8.94
CA PHE A 477 -11.66 -3.00 -8.76
C PHE A 477 -11.50 -3.27 -7.24
N ASP A 478 -12.27 -4.19 -6.67
CA ASP A 478 -12.17 -4.52 -5.23
C ASP A 478 -11.75 -5.99 -5.04
N VAL A 479 -10.65 -6.23 -4.33
CA VAL A 479 -10.07 -7.57 -4.06
C VAL A 479 -10.05 -7.85 -2.55
N ASN A 480 -11.04 -8.59 -2.06
CA ASN A 480 -11.34 -8.70 -0.63
C ASN A 480 -11.12 -10.14 -0.13
N ALA A 481 -10.22 -10.34 0.84
CA ALA A 481 -9.82 -11.64 1.40
C ALA A 481 -9.40 -12.70 0.35
N CYS A 482 -9.00 -12.28 -0.84
CA CYS A 482 -8.51 -13.14 -1.92
C CYS A 482 -7.00 -13.44 -1.77
N ASP A 483 -6.49 -14.35 -2.59
CA ASP A 483 -5.05 -14.67 -2.65
C ASP A 483 -4.64 -15.08 -4.08
N GLU A 484 -3.40 -14.81 -4.48
CA GLU A 484 -2.91 -15.00 -5.88
C GLU A 484 -3.87 -14.42 -6.94
N VAL A 485 -4.25 -13.14 -6.81
CA VAL A 485 -5.05 -12.43 -7.82
C VAL A 485 -4.13 -11.62 -8.72
N VAL A 486 -4.30 -11.75 -10.04
CA VAL A 486 -3.50 -11.02 -11.03
C VAL A 486 -4.41 -10.17 -11.91
N PHE A 487 -4.08 -8.88 -12.02
CA PHE A 487 -4.62 -7.94 -12.98
C PHE A 487 -3.53 -7.61 -14.00
N TYR A 488 -3.77 -7.92 -15.27
CA TYR A 488 -2.77 -7.83 -16.34
C TYR A 488 -3.28 -7.01 -17.53
N ASN A 489 -2.58 -5.95 -17.93
CA ASN A 489 -2.96 -5.12 -19.09
C ASN A 489 -4.43 -4.61 -19.00
N LEU A 490 -4.80 -4.02 -17.86
CA LEU A 490 -6.13 -3.43 -17.62
C LEU A 490 -6.05 -1.90 -17.65
N THR A 491 -6.73 -1.23 -18.58
CA THR A 491 -6.80 0.25 -18.65
C THR A 491 -8.18 0.76 -18.21
N ALA A 492 -8.23 1.82 -17.40
CA ALA A 492 -9.44 2.58 -17.10
C ALA A 492 -9.29 4.05 -17.51
N TYR A 493 -10.26 4.58 -18.24
CA TYR A 493 -10.29 5.98 -18.71
C TYR A 493 -11.20 6.90 -17.88
N ALA A 494 -12.08 6.32 -17.07
CA ALA A 494 -12.91 7.00 -16.07
C ALA A 494 -13.24 6.03 -14.94
N MET A 495 -13.16 6.48 -13.68
CA MET A 495 -13.57 5.71 -12.50
C MET A 495 -14.31 6.59 -11.50
N ALA A 496 -15.41 6.08 -10.96
CA ALA A 496 -16.37 6.87 -10.21
C ALA A 496 -16.08 7.00 -8.70
N ASN A 497 -14.94 6.48 -8.23
CA ASN A 497 -14.41 6.63 -6.88
C ASN A 497 -12.91 6.21 -6.87
N GLU A 498 -12.44 5.40 -5.91
CA GLU A 498 -11.11 4.77 -5.97
C GLU A 498 -11.01 3.67 -7.03
N GLY A 499 -9.81 3.45 -7.58
CA GLY A 499 -9.53 2.42 -8.58
C GLY A 499 -9.32 1.02 -8.02
N PHE A 500 -8.06 0.65 -7.79
CA PHE A 500 -7.58 -0.69 -7.53
C PHE A 500 -7.44 -0.97 -6.03
N ASN A 501 -8.47 -1.51 -5.39
CA ASN A 501 -8.52 -1.66 -3.93
C ASN A 501 -8.30 -3.11 -3.49
N SER A 502 -7.70 -3.31 -2.32
CA SER A 502 -7.73 -4.61 -1.64
C SER A 502 -7.86 -4.52 -0.13
N HIS A 503 -8.58 -5.47 0.45
CA HIS A 503 -8.77 -5.58 1.90
C HIS A 503 -8.50 -7.02 2.32
N TYR A 504 -7.47 -7.24 3.14
CA TYR A 504 -6.98 -8.57 3.54
C TYR A 504 -6.53 -9.48 2.38
N GLY A 505 -6.61 -9.00 1.12
CA GLY A 505 -6.20 -9.73 -0.07
C GLY A 505 -4.69 -9.80 -0.17
N ASN A 506 -4.13 -11.01 -0.16
CA ASN A 506 -2.69 -11.24 -0.20
C ASN A 506 -2.25 -11.48 -1.64
N ARG A 507 -0.96 -11.28 -1.93
CA ARG A 507 -0.33 -11.68 -3.20
C ARG A 507 -1.15 -11.21 -4.43
N LEU A 508 -1.65 -9.98 -4.35
CA LEU A 508 -2.24 -9.25 -5.48
C LEU A 508 -1.10 -8.78 -6.40
N SER A 509 -1.29 -8.90 -7.71
CA SER A 509 -0.38 -8.40 -8.73
C SER A 509 -1.14 -7.51 -9.72
N ILE A 510 -0.57 -6.35 -10.04
CA ILE A 510 -1.12 -5.33 -10.91
C ILE A 510 -0.03 -4.97 -11.93
N LEU A 511 -0.17 -5.49 -13.14
CA LEU A 511 0.90 -5.61 -14.13
C LEU A 511 0.47 -4.95 -15.45
N HIS A 512 1.23 -3.96 -15.92
CA HIS A 512 0.93 -3.17 -17.13
C HIS A 512 -0.48 -2.54 -17.18
N CYS A 513 -1.14 -2.40 -16.03
CA CYS A 513 -2.42 -1.72 -15.88
C CYS A 513 -2.28 -0.19 -15.98
N GLY A 514 -3.40 0.52 -16.01
CA GLY A 514 -3.36 1.96 -15.85
C GLY A 514 -4.69 2.68 -15.66
N ILE A 515 -4.58 3.86 -15.08
CA ILE A 515 -5.60 4.91 -15.04
C ILE A 515 -5.06 5.99 -15.98
N ARG A 516 -5.74 6.24 -17.10
CA ARG A 516 -5.20 7.08 -18.20
C ARG A 516 -6.16 8.19 -18.57
N LEU A 517 -5.64 9.37 -18.91
CA LEU A 517 -6.48 10.52 -19.26
C LEU A 517 -6.77 10.55 -20.78
N LYS A 518 -8.04 10.63 -21.18
CA LYS A 518 -8.42 10.92 -22.57
C LYS A 518 -8.35 12.43 -22.86
N PRO A 519 -8.04 12.86 -24.10
CA PRO A 519 -8.16 14.27 -24.51
C PRO A 519 -9.55 14.84 -24.18
N GLY A 520 -9.59 16.11 -23.74
CA GLY A 520 -10.82 16.79 -23.30
C GLY A 520 -11.31 16.41 -21.89
N ARG A 521 -10.63 15.50 -21.18
CA ARG A 521 -10.89 15.16 -19.78
C ARG A 521 -9.91 15.87 -18.85
N PHE A 522 -10.26 15.96 -17.57
CA PHE A 522 -9.43 16.62 -16.53
C PHE A 522 -9.04 15.68 -15.38
N ILE A 523 -9.90 14.71 -15.06
CA ILE A 523 -9.57 13.57 -14.19
C ILE A 523 -9.90 12.24 -14.85
N ALA A 524 -9.24 11.17 -14.39
CA ALA A 524 -9.48 9.79 -14.80
C ALA A 524 -10.01 8.92 -13.65
N ALA A 525 -9.84 9.34 -12.38
CA ALA A 525 -10.51 8.74 -11.23
C ALA A 525 -11.03 9.83 -10.27
N ASN A 526 -12.27 9.69 -9.78
CA ASN A 526 -12.88 10.64 -8.85
C ASN A 526 -12.26 10.60 -7.44
N ASN A 527 -11.53 9.53 -7.10
CA ASN A 527 -10.74 9.47 -5.86
C ASN A 527 -9.36 8.86 -6.10
N GLY A 528 -8.81 8.15 -5.11
CA GLY A 528 -7.45 7.61 -5.19
C GLY A 528 -7.26 6.55 -6.28
N GLY A 529 -6.01 6.31 -6.67
CA GLY A 529 -5.67 5.25 -7.63
C GLY A 529 -5.92 3.87 -7.06
N HIS A 530 -5.30 3.55 -5.91
CA HIS A 530 -5.28 2.23 -5.29
C HIS A 530 -5.24 2.35 -3.76
N ASN A 531 -6.18 1.71 -3.04
CA ASN A 531 -6.20 1.62 -1.57
C ASN A 531 -6.06 0.16 -1.11
N HIS A 532 -4.94 -0.19 -0.46
CA HIS A 532 -4.63 -1.54 -0.02
C HIS A 532 -4.49 -1.62 1.51
N HIS A 533 -5.32 -2.45 2.13
CA HIS A 533 -5.46 -2.56 3.58
C HIS A 533 -5.27 -4.02 4.06
N ASN A 534 -4.59 -4.19 5.18
CA ASN A 534 -4.58 -5.44 5.97
C ASN A 534 -4.00 -6.70 5.26
N ALA A 535 -3.24 -6.56 4.17
CA ALA A 535 -2.61 -7.70 3.49
C ALA A 535 -1.36 -8.21 4.24
N ARG A 536 -1.15 -9.54 4.28
CA ARG A 536 0.05 -10.18 4.84
C ARG A 536 1.23 -10.08 3.89
N LEU A 537 0.96 -10.26 2.60
CA LEU A 537 1.86 -9.94 1.49
C LEU A 537 1.14 -8.91 0.60
N GLY A 538 1.72 -7.72 0.49
CA GLY A 538 1.15 -6.56 -0.20
C GLY A 538 1.05 -6.72 -1.72
N PRO A 539 0.57 -5.68 -2.42
CA PRO A 539 0.48 -5.71 -3.88
C PRO A 539 1.87 -5.67 -4.52
N TRP A 540 1.99 -6.33 -5.68
CA TRP A 540 3.07 -6.11 -6.64
C TRP A 540 2.52 -5.23 -7.77
N ILE A 541 3.09 -4.04 -7.97
CA ILE A 541 2.58 -3.05 -8.92
C ILE A 541 3.71 -2.67 -9.87
N GLU A 542 3.62 -3.14 -11.11
CA GLU A 542 4.73 -3.07 -12.07
C GLU A 542 4.31 -2.63 -13.48
N GLY A 543 5.13 -1.77 -14.08
CA GLY A 543 5.01 -1.37 -15.49
C GLY A 543 3.73 -0.61 -15.81
N CYS A 544 3.05 -0.06 -14.80
CA CYS A 544 1.74 0.55 -14.91
C CYS A 544 1.80 2.06 -15.19
N THR A 545 0.66 2.64 -15.61
CA THR A 545 0.51 4.08 -15.89
C THR A 545 -0.62 4.69 -15.06
N TRP A 546 -0.31 5.62 -14.16
CA TRP A 546 -1.27 6.19 -13.22
C TRP A 546 -1.38 7.71 -13.38
N GLU A 547 -2.48 8.18 -13.97
CA GLU A 547 -2.67 9.58 -14.35
C GLU A 547 -3.92 10.17 -13.70
N ASN A 548 -3.83 11.43 -13.25
CA ASN A 548 -5.00 12.28 -12.98
C ASN A 548 -6.05 11.69 -11.99
N THR A 549 -5.58 11.10 -10.89
CA THR A 549 -6.43 10.63 -9.77
C THR A 549 -6.89 11.77 -8.86
N GLY A 550 -8.12 11.66 -8.35
CA GLY A 550 -8.76 12.60 -7.43
C GLY A 550 -8.36 12.46 -5.96
N ASP A 551 -7.35 11.65 -5.62
CA ASP A 551 -6.66 11.61 -4.33
C ASP A 551 -5.24 11.00 -4.54
N ASP A 552 -4.61 10.39 -3.53
CA ASP A 552 -3.35 9.63 -3.68
C ASP A 552 -3.40 8.59 -4.81
N ILE A 553 -2.27 8.33 -5.47
CA ILE A 553 -2.14 7.29 -6.50
C ILE A 553 -2.10 5.91 -5.82
N CYS A 554 -1.04 5.58 -5.08
CA CYS A 554 -0.89 4.29 -4.41
C CYS A 554 -0.89 4.44 -2.89
N HIS A 555 -1.65 3.61 -2.20
CA HIS A 555 -1.77 3.67 -0.74
C HIS A 555 -1.78 2.26 -0.12
N VAL A 556 -0.81 1.97 0.77
CA VAL A 556 -0.65 0.66 1.45
C VAL A 556 -0.58 0.83 2.97
N ASN A 557 -1.37 0.07 3.75
CA ASN A 557 -1.45 0.20 5.21
C ASN A 557 -2.10 -1.02 5.94
N ALA A 558 -2.16 -0.95 7.28
CA ALA A 558 -3.20 -1.63 8.07
C ALA A 558 -4.12 -0.61 8.76
N LEU A 559 -5.39 -0.99 8.94
CA LEU A 559 -6.42 -0.21 9.64
C LEU A 559 -6.29 -0.34 11.16
N VAL A 560 -6.61 0.73 11.90
CA VAL A 560 -6.50 0.79 13.37
C VAL A 560 -7.53 -0.10 14.08
N MET A 561 -7.08 -0.87 15.05
CA MET A 561 -7.93 -1.67 15.96
C MET A 561 -7.97 -1.01 17.34
N GLY A 562 -9.04 -1.29 18.10
CA GLY A 562 -9.19 -0.88 19.50
C GLY A 562 -9.22 -2.09 20.43
N VAL A 563 -8.69 -1.94 21.64
CA VAL A 563 -8.82 -2.93 22.71
C VAL A 563 -10.17 -2.76 23.40
N GLU A 564 -10.99 -3.81 23.44
CA GLU A 564 -12.25 -3.81 24.19
C GLU A 564 -11.97 -3.92 25.70
N GLU A 565 -11.03 -4.79 26.09
CA GLU A 565 -10.68 -5.04 27.50
C GLU A 565 -9.22 -5.54 27.64
N LYS A 566 -8.52 -5.13 28.70
CA LYS A 566 -7.25 -5.75 29.14
C LYS A 566 -7.57 -6.84 30.16
N LEU A 567 -7.57 -8.09 29.74
CA LEU A 567 -7.99 -9.27 30.52
C LEU A 567 -6.90 -9.79 31.48
N ALA A 568 -5.64 -9.48 31.18
CA ALA A 568 -4.44 -9.74 31.99
C ALA A 568 -3.31 -8.82 31.48
N PRO A 569 -2.10 -8.81 32.08
CA PRO A 569 -0.95 -8.11 31.51
C PRO A 569 -0.71 -8.49 30.03
N ASP A 570 -0.73 -9.79 29.74
CA ASP A 570 -0.43 -10.44 28.46
C ASP A 570 -1.67 -10.74 27.60
N ARG A 571 -2.89 -10.54 28.11
CA ARG A 571 -4.13 -10.97 27.44
C ARG A 571 -5.09 -9.81 27.23
N ILE A 572 -5.59 -9.65 26.02
CA ILE A 572 -6.55 -8.61 25.63
C ILE A 572 -7.77 -9.18 24.92
N ARG A 573 -8.86 -8.42 24.88
CA ARG A 573 -10.00 -8.66 23.99
C ARG A 573 -10.06 -7.61 22.89
N LEU A 574 -10.26 -8.05 21.64
CA LEU A 574 -10.43 -7.22 20.44
C LEU A 574 -11.79 -7.52 19.80
N SER A 575 -12.45 -6.51 19.24
CA SER A 575 -13.70 -6.73 18.49
C SER A 575 -13.44 -7.53 17.21
N LEU A 576 -14.34 -8.41 16.78
CA LEU A 576 -14.12 -9.25 15.57
C LEU A 576 -14.08 -8.45 14.26
N ARG A 577 -14.40 -7.15 14.30
CA ARG A 577 -14.41 -6.25 13.13
C ARG A 577 -13.61 -4.98 13.44
N ASN A 578 -12.86 -4.52 12.46
CA ASN A 578 -12.25 -3.21 12.54
C ASN A 578 -13.34 -2.12 12.58
N PRO A 579 -13.24 -1.07 13.43
CA PRO A 579 -14.23 0.01 13.46
C PRO A 579 -14.36 0.81 12.16
N TYR A 580 -13.45 0.62 11.19
CA TYR A 580 -13.41 1.22 9.85
C TYR A 580 -13.44 0.17 8.72
N ASP A 581 -13.78 -1.08 8.99
CA ASP A 581 -13.82 -2.12 7.94
C ASP A 581 -14.94 -1.87 6.93
N VAL A 582 -14.59 -1.73 5.65
CA VAL A 582 -15.55 -1.37 4.59
C VAL A 582 -16.13 -2.59 3.84
N VAL A 583 -15.53 -3.78 3.99
CA VAL A 583 -15.99 -5.01 3.30
C VAL A 583 -17.14 -5.72 4.03
N GLY A 584 -17.58 -5.20 5.19
CA GLY A 584 -18.80 -5.64 5.86
C GLY A 584 -18.64 -6.96 6.65
N PRO A 585 -19.65 -7.86 6.63
CA PRO A 585 -19.65 -9.06 7.47
C PRO A 585 -18.88 -10.26 6.89
N SER A 586 -18.52 -10.22 5.61
CA SER A 586 -17.90 -11.34 4.89
C SER A 586 -16.43 -11.56 5.24
N VAL A 587 -15.75 -10.55 5.78
CA VAL A 587 -14.37 -10.63 6.29
C VAL A 587 -14.35 -10.10 7.73
N GLY A 588 -13.59 -10.75 8.60
CA GLY A 588 -13.35 -10.29 9.97
C GLY A 588 -11.86 -10.14 10.23
N LEU A 589 -11.49 -9.69 11.43
CA LEU A 589 -10.09 -9.67 11.84
C LEU A 589 -9.51 -11.09 11.82
N ASP A 590 -8.55 -11.33 10.92
CA ASP A 590 -7.65 -12.48 10.97
C ASP A 590 -6.33 -12.02 11.60
N ILE A 591 -6.17 -12.42 12.86
CA ILE A 591 -4.96 -12.33 13.70
C ILE A 591 -4.56 -13.78 14.00
N ARG A 592 -3.28 -14.11 13.90
CA ARG A 592 -2.76 -15.49 14.07
C ARG A 592 -1.68 -15.54 15.14
N PRO A 593 -1.47 -16.69 15.81
CA PRO A 593 -0.22 -17.00 16.48
C PRO A 593 0.97 -16.70 15.56
N GLY A 594 1.95 -15.96 16.07
CA GLY A 594 3.08 -15.44 15.29
C GLY A 594 2.94 -13.99 14.81
N ASP A 595 1.74 -13.40 14.78
CA ASP A 595 1.55 -11.99 14.40
C ASP A 595 2.19 -11.03 15.40
N VAL A 596 2.64 -9.86 14.95
CA VAL A 596 3.14 -8.79 15.82
C VAL A 596 2.10 -7.67 15.92
N LEU A 597 1.70 -7.33 17.14
CA LEU A 597 0.82 -6.19 17.42
C LEU A 597 1.62 -5.01 17.97
N GLN A 598 1.39 -3.83 17.39
CA GLN A 598 1.92 -2.53 17.80
C GLN A 598 0.85 -1.78 18.61
N PHE A 599 1.14 -1.44 19.86
CA PHE A 599 0.27 -0.65 20.73
C PHE A 599 0.79 0.79 20.77
N PHE A 600 0.00 1.75 20.29
CA PHE A 600 0.42 3.15 20.08
C PHE A 600 -0.46 4.13 20.87
N ASN A 601 0.17 5.03 21.62
CA ASN A 601 -0.53 6.16 22.25
C ASN A 601 -0.41 7.39 21.34
N ARG A 602 -1.54 7.77 20.75
CA ARG A 602 -1.64 8.87 19.80
C ARG A 602 -1.58 10.25 20.47
N ALA A 603 -2.10 10.39 21.68
CA ALA A 603 -1.96 11.62 22.47
C ALA A 603 -0.51 11.89 22.87
N GLU A 604 0.29 10.85 23.14
CA GLU A 604 1.70 10.97 23.49
C GLU A 604 2.64 10.97 22.27
N GLY A 605 2.19 10.41 21.13
CA GLY A 605 2.99 10.29 19.90
C GLY A 605 4.01 9.14 19.92
N ARG A 606 3.81 8.11 20.77
CA ARG A 606 4.77 7.02 21.01
C ARG A 606 4.16 5.63 20.99
N LEU A 607 5.00 4.64 20.71
CA LEU A 607 4.73 3.23 20.93
C LEU A 607 4.75 2.92 22.44
N VAL A 608 3.73 2.20 22.90
CA VAL A 608 3.61 1.67 24.27
C VAL A 608 4.27 0.29 24.36
N SER A 609 4.04 -0.58 23.37
CA SER A 609 4.71 -1.88 23.24
C SER A 609 4.58 -2.47 21.82
N GLU A 610 5.51 -3.35 21.49
CA GLU A 610 5.40 -4.33 20.40
C GLU A 610 5.38 -5.73 21.01
N ARG A 611 4.39 -6.56 20.64
CA ARG A 611 4.18 -7.90 21.23
C ARG A 611 3.82 -8.94 20.17
N LYS A 612 4.29 -10.16 20.33
CA LYS A 612 3.97 -11.31 19.48
C LYS A 612 2.75 -12.04 20.02
N VAL A 613 1.84 -12.42 19.12
CA VAL A 613 0.66 -13.25 19.43
C VAL A 613 1.09 -14.69 19.69
N VAL A 614 0.72 -15.21 20.85
CA VAL A 614 0.97 -16.60 21.27
C VAL A 614 -0.26 -17.47 20.99
N ASN A 615 -1.46 -16.98 21.31
CA ASN A 615 -2.72 -17.68 21.07
C ASN A 615 -3.86 -16.71 20.71
N VAL A 616 -4.86 -17.20 19.95
CA VAL A 616 -6.09 -16.47 19.62
C VAL A 616 -7.30 -17.38 19.82
N SER A 617 -8.20 -17.00 20.71
CA SER A 617 -9.48 -17.66 20.94
C SER A 617 -10.62 -16.83 20.34
N LYS A 618 -11.34 -17.38 19.36
CA LYS A 618 -12.45 -16.69 18.70
C LYS A 618 -13.76 -16.89 19.46
N LEU A 619 -14.40 -15.78 19.84
CA LEU A 619 -15.74 -15.73 20.43
C LEU A 619 -16.79 -15.32 19.37
N GLU A 620 -18.06 -15.17 19.77
CA GLU A 620 -19.16 -14.79 18.87
C GLU A 620 -18.93 -13.41 18.20
N LYS A 621 -18.41 -12.44 18.95
CA LYS A 621 -18.30 -11.02 18.54
C LYS A 621 -16.89 -10.44 18.72
N SER A 622 -15.94 -11.21 19.22
CA SER A 622 -14.61 -10.75 19.63
C SER A 622 -13.56 -11.85 19.55
N LEU A 623 -12.29 -11.45 19.63
CA LEU A 623 -11.12 -12.31 19.76
C LEU A 623 -10.51 -12.06 21.14
N GLU A 624 -10.21 -13.13 21.88
CA GLU A 624 -9.25 -13.04 22.99
C GLU A 624 -7.87 -13.39 22.46
N VAL A 625 -6.90 -12.53 22.72
CA VAL A 625 -5.53 -12.64 22.21
C VAL A 625 -4.57 -12.69 23.38
N THR A 626 -3.80 -13.77 23.48
CA THR A 626 -2.69 -13.92 24.42
C THR A 626 -1.39 -13.58 23.69
N LEU A 627 -0.54 -12.82 24.37
CA LEU A 627 0.69 -12.23 23.84
C LEU A 627 1.93 -12.77 24.59
N ASP A 628 3.11 -12.45 24.09
CA ASP A 628 4.41 -12.88 24.64
C ASP A 628 4.88 -12.12 25.89
N GLY A 629 4.12 -11.13 26.35
CA GLY A 629 4.40 -10.38 27.58
C GLY A 629 3.44 -9.21 27.79
N ASP A 630 3.62 -8.47 28.89
CA ASP A 630 2.73 -7.36 29.27
C ASP A 630 2.65 -6.29 28.17
N VAL A 631 1.44 -5.96 27.72
CA VAL A 631 1.19 -4.87 26.76
C VAL A 631 1.49 -3.47 27.33
N GLY A 632 1.66 -3.36 28.64
CA GLY A 632 1.92 -2.11 29.36
C GLY A 632 0.65 -1.32 29.65
N ASN A 633 0.82 -0.01 29.86
CA ASN A 633 -0.24 0.92 30.26
C ASN A 633 -1.08 1.36 29.05
N ILE A 634 -1.86 0.44 28.51
CA ILE A 634 -2.82 0.69 27.44
C ILE A 634 -4.14 1.26 27.98
N VAL A 635 -4.84 2.04 27.17
CA VAL A 635 -6.18 2.57 27.43
C VAL A 635 -7.19 1.88 26.50
N PRO A 636 -8.02 0.95 27.00
CA PRO A 636 -9.07 0.31 26.22
C PRO A 636 -10.14 1.30 25.73
N GLY A 637 -10.73 1.01 24.57
CA GLY A 637 -11.77 1.80 23.93
C GLY A 637 -11.79 1.60 22.40
N ARG A 638 -12.68 2.32 21.73
CA ARG A 638 -12.80 2.33 20.26
C ARG A 638 -12.11 3.57 19.67
N PRO A 639 -10.98 3.43 18.94
CA PRO A 639 -10.40 4.52 18.16
C PRO A 639 -11.43 5.10 17.20
N GLY A 640 -11.88 6.32 17.49
CA GLY A 640 -12.98 6.98 16.79
C GLY A 640 -12.52 8.25 16.07
N VAL A 641 -13.35 8.76 15.16
CA VAL A 641 -13.29 10.15 14.70
C VAL A 641 -14.64 10.83 14.92
N LYS A 642 -14.61 12.05 15.46
CA LYS A 642 -15.75 12.96 15.58
C LYS A 642 -15.63 14.09 14.55
N ARG A 643 -16.74 14.72 14.18
CA ARG A 643 -16.72 15.91 13.32
C ARG A 643 -16.48 17.15 14.18
N ALA A 644 -15.51 17.97 13.79
CA ALA A 644 -15.26 19.31 14.32
C ALA A 644 -15.38 20.30 13.15
N GLY A 645 -16.61 20.75 12.90
CA GLY A 645 -16.96 21.39 11.63
C GLY A 645 -16.72 20.44 10.45
N LEU A 646 -16.01 20.93 9.43
CA LEU A 646 -15.61 20.14 8.25
C LEU A 646 -14.48 19.13 8.54
N LYS A 647 -13.75 19.26 9.65
CA LYS A 647 -12.62 18.38 9.98
C LYS A 647 -13.12 17.09 10.66
N LYS A 648 -12.63 15.94 10.19
CA LYS A 648 -12.60 14.72 11.02
C LYS A 648 -11.44 14.87 12.01
N VAL A 649 -11.73 14.86 13.31
CA VAL A 649 -10.72 14.83 14.37
C VAL A 649 -10.90 13.55 15.18
N PRO A 650 -9.86 13.02 15.86
CA PRO A 650 -10.00 11.90 16.76
C PRO A 650 -11.11 12.11 17.79
N ALA A 651 -11.89 11.06 18.06
CA ALA A 651 -12.97 11.11 19.04
C ALA A 651 -12.40 11.30 20.45
N ASP A 652 -11.34 10.55 20.74
CA ASP A 652 -10.48 10.60 21.91
C ASP A 652 -9.08 10.14 21.44
N ASP A 653 -8.03 10.91 21.71
CA ASP A 653 -6.63 10.61 21.33
C ASP A 653 -5.91 9.78 22.40
N SER A 654 -6.48 9.60 23.61
CA SER A 654 -5.88 8.83 24.69
C SER A 654 -6.05 7.31 24.53
N ILE A 655 -7.09 6.88 23.80
CA ILE A 655 -7.37 5.47 23.50
C ILE A 655 -6.19 4.87 22.75
N THR A 656 -5.68 3.74 23.24
CA THR A 656 -4.55 3.06 22.58
C THR A 656 -4.97 2.48 21.25
N GLN A 657 -4.25 2.88 20.21
CA GLN A 657 -4.40 2.38 18.85
C GLN A 657 -3.60 1.08 18.71
N VAL A 658 -4.20 0.03 18.15
CA VAL A 658 -3.51 -1.25 17.90
C VAL A 658 -3.42 -1.52 16.40
N PHE A 659 -2.24 -1.85 15.91
CA PHE A 659 -2.00 -2.23 14.51
C PHE A 659 -1.39 -3.64 14.45
N ASN A 660 -1.85 -4.47 13.52
CA ASN A 660 -1.21 -5.76 13.24
C ASN A 660 -0.09 -5.54 12.22
N ALA A 661 1.15 -5.44 12.70
CA ALA A 661 2.34 -5.20 11.89
C ALA A 661 2.70 -6.39 10.97
N SER A 662 2.14 -7.58 11.21
CA SER A 662 2.19 -8.71 10.27
C SER A 662 1.17 -8.61 9.12
N ARG A 663 0.41 -7.51 9.05
CA ARG A 663 -0.66 -7.27 8.08
C ARG A 663 -0.66 -5.86 7.46
N THR A 664 0.43 -5.12 7.55
CA THR A 664 0.55 -3.75 7.03
C THR A 664 0.91 -3.71 5.54
N CYS A 665 0.40 -4.65 4.73
CA CYS A 665 0.75 -4.83 3.31
C CYS A 665 2.25 -5.08 3.08
N ASN A 666 2.83 -5.96 3.89
CA ASN A 666 4.27 -6.23 3.92
C ASN A 666 4.81 -6.83 2.62
N GLN A 667 6.08 -6.56 2.31
CA GLN A 667 6.70 -6.90 1.01
C GLN A 667 5.87 -6.43 -0.20
N PHE A 668 5.39 -5.17 -0.17
CA PHE A 668 4.82 -4.55 -1.36
C PHE A 668 5.94 -4.10 -2.30
N VAL A 669 5.64 -4.11 -3.60
CA VAL A 669 6.55 -3.64 -4.65
C VAL A 669 5.80 -2.65 -5.52
N PHE A 670 6.42 -1.49 -5.76
CA PHE A 670 5.93 -0.48 -6.68
C PHE A 670 7.09 -0.06 -7.59
N ARG A 671 7.18 -0.64 -8.79
CA ARG A 671 8.35 -0.46 -9.66
C ARG A 671 8.06 -0.28 -11.14
N ASN A 672 8.99 0.33 -11.86
CA ASN A 672 8.89 0.54 -13.31
C ASN A 672 7.61 1.30 -13.75
N ASN A 673 6.95 2.03 -12.83
CA ASN A 673 5.67 2.70 -13.08
C ASN A 673 5.85 4.15 -13.55
N THR A 674 4.87 4.64 -14.29
CA THR A 674 4.72 6.06 -14.65
C THR A 674 3.55 6.67 -13.89
N VAL A 675 3.77 7.78 -13.20
CA VAL A 675 2.81 8.41 -12.29
C VAL A 675 2.72 9.91 -12.58
N ARG A 676 1.56 10.42 -13.00
CA ARG A 676 1.39 11.81 -13.45
C ARG A 676 0.20 12.52 -12.84
N ASN A 677 0.37 13.80 -12.52
CA ASN A 677 -0.70 14.79 -12.31
C ASN A 677 -1.78 14.44 -11.27
N GLY A 678 -1.60 13.38 -10.48
CA GLY A 678 -2.48 12.97 -9.40
C GLY A 678 -2.61 14.06 -8.33
N ARG A 679 -3.82 14.19 -7.77
CA ARG A 679 -4.21 15.27 -6.86
C ARG A 679 -3.30 15.38 -5.63
N ARG A 680 -2.75 14.25 -5.16
CA ARG A 680 -1.99 14.18 -3.90
C ARG A 680 -0.70 13.35 -4.02
N VAL A 681 -0.54 12.27 -3.24
CA VAL A 681 0.75 11.53 -3.13
C VAL A 681 0.92 10.49 -4.25
N GLY A 682 2.16 10.21 -4.66
CA GLY A 682 2.49 9.08 -5.53
C GLY A 682 2.35 7.72 -4.82
N VAL A 683 3.18 7.46 -3.81
CA VAL A 683 3.08 6.28 -2.94
C VAL A 683 3.00 6.71 -1.47
N LEU A 684 1.85 6.51 -0.83
CA LEU A 684 1.64 6.66 0.60
C LEU A 684 1.74 5.28 1.28
N ALA A 685 2.84 5.01 1.98
CA ALA A 685 3.12 3.66 2.48
C ALA A 685 3.42 3.60 3.99
N LYS A 686 2.90 2.52 4.61
CA LYS A 686 3.20 2.09 5.98
C LYS A 686 3.44 0.57 5.94
N GLY A 687 4.15 0.01 6.92
CA GLY A 687 4.36 -1.44 7.06
C GLY A 687 5.82 -1.89 6.98
N ARG A 688 6.04 -3.18 6.72
CA ARG A 688 7.36 -3.81 6.75
C ARG A 688 7.76 -4.45 5.41
N GLY A 689 8.95 -4.14 4.90
CA GLY A 689 9.40 -4.60 3.59
C GLY A 689 8.71 -3.81 2.49
N GLY A 690 9.40 -2.83 1.90
CA GLY A 690 8.85 -2.00 0.84
C GLY A 690 9.90 -1.68 -0.22
N LEU A 691 9.56 -1.91 -1.49
CA LEU A 691 10.43 -1.60 -2.62
C LEU A 691 9.74 -0.62 -3.57
N ILE A 692 10.27 0.60 -3.66
CA ILE A 692 9.81 1.66 -4.57
C ILE A 692 10.96 2.02 -5.49
N GLU A 693 10.99 1.46 -6.70
CA GLU A 693 12.16 1.56 -7.60
C GLU A 693 11.88 1.91 -9.06
N ASN A 694 12.79 2.67 -9.68
CA ASN A 694 12.76 3.00 -11.11
C ASN A 694 11.41 3.57 -11.63
N ASN A 695 10.65 4.24 -10.77
CA ASN A 695 9.41 4.89 -11.16
C ASN A 695 9.65 6.33 -11.64
N THR A 696 8.77 6.85 -12.50
CA THR A 696 8.70 8.27 -12.84
C THR A 696 7.48 8.91 -12.20
N PHE A 697 7.69 9.98 -11.42
CA PHE A 697 6.65 10.76 -10.75
C PHE A 697 6.67 12.21 -11.24
N GLU A 698 5.57 12.68 -11.81
CA GLU A 698 5.49 13.96 -12.52
C GLU A 698 4.26 14.78 -12.10
N GLY A 699 4.43 16.08 -11.85
CA GLY A 699 3.30 17.03 -11.74
C GLY A 699 2.35 16.84 -10.54
N LEU A 700 2.71 16.01 -9.55
CA LEU A 700 1.83 15.61 -8.45
C LEU A 700 1.53 16.74 -7.45
N GLY A 701 0.37 16.70 -6.82
CA GLY A 701 0.01 17.65 -5.76
C GLY A 701 0.84 17.53 -4.49
N GLY A 702 1.24 16.31 -4.12
CA GLY A 702 2.10 15.99 -2.99
C GLY A 702 3.52 15.58 -3.39
N GLY A 703 4.17 14.82 -2.51
CA GLY A 703 5.41 14.11 -2.78
C GLY A 703 5.21 12.87 -3.67
N ALA A 704 6.32 12.35 -4.17
CA ALA A 704 6.35 11.09 -4.91
C ALA A 704 6.24 9.89 -3.97
N VAL A 705 6.95 9.93 -2.84
CA VAL A 705 6.91 8.89 -1.80
C VAL A 705 6.73 9.55 -0.44
N GLU A 706 5.69 9.17 0.29
CA GLU A 706 5.46 9.66 1.64
C GLU A 706 5.13 8.51 2.60
N LEU A 707 5.80 8.51 3.75
CA LEU A 707 5.76 7.46 4.76
C LEU A 707 5.25 8.07 6.06
N TRP A 708 3.94 7.99 6.34
CA TRP A 708 3.33 8.54 7.55
C TRP A 708 2.07 7.80 7.98
N ASN A 709 1.86 7.60 9.28
CA ASN A 709 0.61 7.07 9.83
C ASN A 709 -0.59 7.99 9.55
N ALA A 710 -1.82 7.52 9.66
CA ALA A 710 -3.03 8.35 9.63
C ALA A 710 -3.80 8.21 10.96
N PRO A 711 -4.85 9.01 11.22
CA PRO A 711 -5.65 8.87 12.45
C PRO A 711 -6.33 7.50 12.62
N PHE A 712 -6.42 6.70 11.54
CA PHE A 712 -7.06 5.38 11.50
C PHE A 712 -6.25 4.31 10.75
N GLU A 713 -4.97 4.57 10.45
CA GLU A 713 -4.09 3.70 9.64
C GLU A 713 -2.66 3.80 10.14
N GLY A 714 -1.85 2.74 10.07
CA GLY A 714 -0.52 2.83 10.67
C GLY A 714 0.38 1.60 10.60
N LEU A 715 1.56 1.64 11.20
CA LEU A 715 2.05 2.73 12.09
C LEU A 715 3.34 3.42 11.61
N GLY A 716 4.29 2.69 11.04
CA GLY A 716 5.55 3.23 10.53
C GLY A 716 6.02 2.44 9.31
N ALA A 717 7.04 2.95 8.62
CA ALA A 717 7.72 2.23 7.55
C ALA A 717 8.97 1.54 8.11
N MET A 718 9.13 0.25 7.87
CA MET A 718 10.21 -0.58 8.40
C MET A 718 10.83 -1.42 7.29
N ASP A 719 12.16 -1.41 7.14
CA ASP A 719 12.88 -2.16 6.10
C ASP A 719 12.44 -1.75 4.68
N TYR A 720 12.68 -0.48 4.30
CA TYR A 720 12.25 0.11 3.03
C TYR A 720 13.43 0.49 2.13
N VAL A 721 13.26 0.30 0.83
CA VAL A 721 14.18 0.73 -0.23
C VAL A 721 13.43 1.63 -1.21
N VAL A 722 13.85 2.90 -1.29
CA VAL A 722 13.35 3.88 -2.26
C VAL A 722 14.52 4.22 -3.18
N ARG A 723 14.61 3.58 -4.36
CA ARG A 723 15.79 3.67 -5.23
C ARG A 723 15.53 4.10 -6.66
N ASP A 724 16.43 4.91 -7.21
CA ASP A 724 16.55 5.20 -8.65
C ASP A 724 15.28 5.80 -9.30
N ASN A 725 14.38 6.37 -8.49
CA ASN A 725 13.15 7.02 -8.98
C ASN A 725 13.45 8.40 -9.56
N ARG A 726 12.70 8.79 -10.59
CA ARG A 726 12.74 10.13 -11.20
C ARG A 726 11.53 10.93 -10.73
N ILE A 727 11.76 12.09 -10.14
CA ILE A 727 10.72 12.94 -9.55
C ILE A 727 10.86 14.34 -10.13
N SER A 728 9.86 14.80 -10.88
CA SER A 728 9.90 16.05 -11.62
C SER A 728 8.64 16.90 -11.42
N ASP A 729 8.83 18.14 -10.99
CA ASP A 729 7.77 19.16 -10.92
C ASP A 729 6.53 18.75 -10.08
N CYS A 730 6.74 17.95 -9.04
CA CYS A 730 5.71 17.63 -8.04
C CYS A 730 5.58 18.78 -7.00
N GLY A 731 4.75 18.58 -5.97
CA GLY A 731 4.49 19.59 -4.95
C GLY A 731 3.65 20.77 -5.46
N GLN A 732 2.55 20.48 -6.16
CA GLN A 732 1.65 21.56 -6.64
C GLN A 732 0.80 22.18 -5.51
N LEU A 733 0.41 21.42 -4.47
CA LEU A 733 -0.48 21.92 -3.42
C LEU A 733 0.21 22.88 -2.44
N ALA A 734 -0.54 23.85 -1.90
CA ALA A 734 -0.09 24.66 -0.77
C ALA A 734 -0.16 23.86 0.56
N ARG A 735 0.85 23.02 0.82
CA ARG A 735 1.02 22.29 2.08
C ARG A 735 2.49 22.07 2.42
N GLU A 736 2.76 21.67 3.66
CA GLU A 736 4.04 21.06 4.02
C GLU A 736 4.13 19.64 3.42
N HIS A 737 5.21 19.37 2.70
CA HIS A 737 5.55 18.09 2.07
C HIS A 737 7.04 18.04 1.69
N ALA A 738 7.53 16.87 1.29
CA ALA A 738 8.80 16.67 0.60
C ALA A 738 8.60 15.74 -0.60
N ALA A 739 9.56 15.67 -1.54
CA ALA A 739 9.47 14.75 -2.66
C ALA A 739 9.58 13.29 -2.20
N ILE A 740 10.44 13.04 -1.21
CA ILE A 740 10.51 11.81 -0.42
C ILE A 740 10.39 12.19 1.06
N TRP A 741 9.37 11.71 1.75
CA TRP A 741 9.01 12.12 3.12
C TRP A 741 8.84 10.93 4.06
N ALA A 742 9.39 10.98 5.27
CA ALA A 742 8.96 10.16 6.42
C ALA A 742 8.57 11.07 7.59
N THR A 743 7.45 10.80 8.26
CA THR A 743 6.96 11.57 9.43
C THR A 743 5.80 10.88 10.15
N MET A 744 5.38 11.41 11.31
CA MET A 744 4.18 10.97 12.03
C MET A 744 3.20 12.12 12.27
N PHE A 745 1.90 11.83 12.36
CA PHE A 745 0.98 12.75 13.05
C PHE A 745 1.43 12.89 14.50
N LYS A 746 1.72 14.14 14.90
CA LYS A 746 2.25 14.47 16.24
C LYS A 746 3.58 13.74 16.53
N GLY A 747 4.49 13.82 15.56
CA GLY A 747 5.88 13.40 15.71
C GLY A 747 6.66 14.14 16.79
N GLY A 748 7.90 13.69 17.04
CA GLY A 748 8.84 14.26 18.01
C GLY A 748 9.07 13.40 19.27
N SER A 749 8.14 12.49 19.60
CA SER A 749 8.22 11.66 20.81
C SER A 749 8.92 10.31 20.64
N ASP A 750 9.04 9.81 19.41
CA ASP A 750 9.45 8.42 19.11
C ASP A 750 10.11 8.32 17.73
N LYS A 751 10.60 7.15 17.32
CA LYS A 751 11.25 6.88 16.02
C LYS A 751 10.67 5.61 15.38
N LEU A 752 9.43 5.71 14.90
CA LEU A 752 8.66 4.56 14.40
C LEU A 752 9.01 4.16 12.97
N HIS A 753 9.70 5.02 12.21
CA HIS A 753 10.29 4.65 10.94
C HIS A 753 11.67 4.05 11.17
N ARG A 754 11.93 2.86 10.61
CA ARG A 754 13.11 2.05 10.90
C ARG A 754 13.72 1.51 9.60
N ASN A 755 15.04 1.45 9.51
CA ASN A 755 15.75 0.76 8.43
C ASN A 755 15.34 1.26 7.02
N LEU A 756 15.60 2.53 6.71
CA LEU A 756 15.28 3.13 5.40
C LEU A 756 16.53 3.33 4.54
N LEU A 757 16.53 2.81 3.30
CA LEU A 757 17.51 3.16 2.26
C LEU A 757 16.84 4.06 1.21
N ILE A 758 17.38 5.26 1.00
CA ILE A 758 16.93 6.22 -0.02
C ILE A 758 18.12 6.50 -0.93
N THR A 759 18.17 5.91 -2.12
CA THR A 759 19.39 5.89 -2.95
C THR A 759 19.17 6.19 -4.44
N GLY A 760 20.09 6.94 -5.06
CA GLY A 760 20.11 7.14 -6.53
C GLY A 760 18.94 7.94 -7.13
N ASN A 761 17.99 8.42 -6.31
CA ASN A 761 16.80 9.12 -6.80
C ASN A 761 17.18 10.49 -7.40
N GLN A 762 16.46 10.90 -8.44
CA GLN A 762 16.65 12.16 -9.16
C GLN A 762 15.44 13.07 -8.89
N ILE A 763 15.63 14.12 -8.10
CA ILE A 763 14.57 15.05 -7.69
C ILE A 763 14.81 16.40 -8.37
N THR A 764 13.85 16.87 -9.16
CA THR A 764 13.97 18.08 -9.97
C THR A 764 12.72 18.96 -9.87
N GLY A 765 12.89 20.27 -9.72
CA GLY A 765 11.77 21.21 -9.70
C GLY A 765 10.82 21.06 -8.50
N PHE A 766 11.25 20.39 -7.43
CA PHE A 766 10.50 20.28 -6.18
C PHE A 766 10.89 21.43 -5.21
N PRO A 767 9.94 22.08 -4.50
CA PRO A 767 10.26 23.08 -3.48
C PRO A 767 10.97 22.46 -2.27
N ASN A 768 12.05 23.07 -1.76
CA ASN A 768 12.74 22.52 -0.58
C ASN A 768 11.80 22.43 0.65
N PRO A 769 11.86 21.37 1.46
CA PRO A 769 12.80 20.24 1.37
C PRO A 769 12.46 19.22 0.27
N ALA A 770 13.47 18.73 -0.44
CA ALA A 770 13.33 17.64 -1.39
C ALA A 770 13.24 16.29 -0.67
N ILE A 771 13.99 16.10 0.42
CA ILE A 771 13.92 14.92 1.30
C ILE A 771 13.70 15.40 2.74
N LEU A 772 12.72 14.83 3.44
CA LEU A 772 12.45 15.14 4.85
C LEU A 772 12.30 13.82 5.63
N LEU A 773 13.16 13.59 6.61
CA LEU A 773 13.08 12.46 7.53
C LEU A 773 12.76 12.97 8.94
N HIS A 774 11.55 12.67 9.41
CA HIS A 774 11.07 12.94 10.76
C HIS A 774 10.74 11.61 11.46
N ASP A 775 11.13 11.46 12.74
CA ASP A 775 10.89 10.24 13.54
C ASP A 775 11.49 8.95 12.93
N VAL A 776 12.70 9.06 12.38
CA VAL A 776 13.42 7.96 11.71
C VAL A 776 14.62 7.49 12.54
N GLN A 777 14.77 6.18 12.68
CA GLN A 777 16.00 5.54 13.15
C GLN A 777 16.59 4.59 12.10
N CYS A 778 17.94 4.51 12.03
CA CYS A 778 18.68 3.66 11.10
C CYS A 778 18.29 3.93 9.63
N ALA A 779 18.88 4.96 9.02
CA ALA A 779 18.61 5.27 7.62
C ALA A 779 19.85 5.74 6.86
N VAL A 780 19.91 5.38 5.58
CA VAL A 780 20.98 5.77 4.65
C VAL A 780 20.35 6.52 3.49
N VAL A 781 20.68 7.81 3.36
CA VAL A 781 20.31 8.63 2.20
C VAL A 781 21.58 8.82 1.38
N ARG A 782 21.70 8.12 0.24
CA ARG A 782 22.96 8.10 -0.53
C ARG A 782 22.83 8.29 -2.04
N ASN A 783 23.83 8.91 -2.67
CA ASN A 783 23.91 9.06 -4.13
C ASN A 783 22.70 9.75 -4.82
N ASN A 784 21.82 10.45 -4.07
CA ASN A 784 20.66 11.12 -4.66
C ASN A 784 21.08 12.43 -5.35
N CYS A 785 20.39 12.82 -6.42
CA CYS A 785 20.62 14.06 -7.16
C CYS A 785 19.43 15.00 -7.00
N ILE A 786 19.65 16.20 -6.48
CA ILE A 786 18.61 17.18 -6.16
C ILE A 786 18.87 18.49 -6.92
N VAL A 787 17.95 18.87 -7.81
CA VAL A 787 17.91 20.19 -8.45
C VAL A 787 16.68 20.94 -7.92
N SER A 788 16.91 21.94 -7.07
CA SER A 788 15.82 22.65 -6.37
C SER A 788 14.91 23.43 -7.34
N ALA A 789 13.64 23.62 -6.97
CA ALA A 789 12.73 24.51 -7.69
C ALA A 789 13.11 26.01 -7.59
N GLN A 790 13.92 26.40 -6.60
CA GLN A 790 14.12 27.81 -6.24
C GLN A 790 15.61 28.11 -6.02
N GLN A 791 16.09 29.21 -6.57
CA GLN A 791 17.38 29.80 -6.17
C GLN A 791 17.25 30.40 -4.77
N LYS A 792 18.29 30.25 -3.94
CA LYS A 792 18.43 30.85 -2.61
C LYS A 792 17.25 30.54 -1.68
N SER A 793 16.77 29.30 -1.72
CA SER A 793 15.78 28.80 -0.76
C SER A 793 16.30 28.94 0.68
N ARG A 794 15.39 29.21 1.62
CA ARG A 794 15.71 29.33 3.05
C ARG A 794 15.63 27.99 3.80
N LEU A 795 15.23 26.91 3.13
CA LEU A 795 15.14 25.56 3.70
C LEU A 795 16.16 24.66 3.03
N ASP A 796 16.82 23.82 3.83
CA ASP A 796 17.76 22.84 3.32
C ASP A 796 17.06 21.82 2.39
N PRO A 797 17.73 21.29 1.36
CA PRO A 797 17.13 20.29 0.47
C PRO A 797 16.89 18.94 1.15
N ILE A 798 17.65 18.63 2.21
CA ILE A 798 17.52 17.42 3.03
C ILE A 798 17.38 17.86 4.48
N ILE A 799 16.25 17.55 5.13
CA ILE A 799 15.96 17.90 6.53
C ILE A 799 15.83 16.63 7.37
N LEU A 800 16.54 16.60 8.51
CA LEU A 800 16.53 15.50 9.48
C LEU A 800 16.03 16.02 10.84
N ASN A 801 14.88 15.53 11.30
CA ASN A 801 14.23 15.97 12.54
C ASN A 801 13.91 14.77 13.44
N ASN A 802 14.24 14.85 14.74
CA ASN A 802 14.07 13.74 15.70
C ASN A 802 14.62 12.38 15.18
N THR A 803 15.79 12.39 14.52
CA THR A 803 16.39 11.20 13.90
C THR A 803 17.47 10.53 14.77
N ALA A 804 17.76 9.25 14.54
CA ALA A 804 18.92 8.55 15.10
C ALA A 804 19.59 7.63 14.06
N ALA A 805 20.92 7.49 14.11
CA ALA A 805 21.69 6.65 13.18
C ALA A 805 21.31 6.89 11.69
N VAL A 806 21.23 8.17 11.28
CA VAL A 806 20.99 8.54 9.88
C VAL A 806 22.29 9.02 9.23
N ARG A 807 22.60 8.49 8.05
CA ARG A 807 23.80 8.81 7.27
C ARG A 807 23.44 9.46 5.94
N LEU A 808 24.20 10.51 5.57
CA LEU A 808 24.07 11.23 4.30
C LEU A 808 25.37 11.05 3.52
N GLU A 809 25.32 10.40 2.35
CA GLU A 809 26.53 9.97 1.62
C GLU A 809 26.43 10.33 0.14
N ASN A 810 27.39 11.07 -0.42
CA ASN A 810 27.49 11.39 -1.86
C ASN A 810 26.22 12.00 -2.50
N ASN A 811 25.31 12.58 -1.72
CA ASN A 811 24.14 13.28 -2.29
C ASN A 811 24.60 14.59 -2.93
N THR A 812 24.10 14.87 -4.14
CA THR A 812 24.43 16.10 -4.88
C THR A 812 23.25 17.06 -4.86
N VAL A 813 23.54 18.33 -4.60
CA VAL A 813 22.57 19.43 -4.60
C VAL A 813 23.01 20.47 -5.62
N GLN A 814 22.07 20.93 -6.46
CA GLN A 814 22.28 21.99 -7.43
C GLN A 814 21.15 23.02 -7.30
N GLU A 815 21.50 24.31 -7.38
CA GLU A 815 20.50 25.34 -7.66
C GLU A 815 19.97 25.19 -9.09
N PRO A 816 18.71 25.59 -9.36
CA PRO A 816 18.23 25.65 -10.74
C PRO A 816 19.06 26.69 -11.50
N LYS A 817 19.50 26.33 -12.71
CA LYS A 817 20.20 27.25 -13.61
C LYS A 817 19.42 28.56 -13.72
N PRO A 818 20.10 29.73 -13.75
CA PRO A 818 19.42 30.99 -14.05
C PRO A 818 18.60 30.84 -15.33
N TRP A 819 17.39 31.39 -15.32
CA TRP A 819 16.64 31.59 -16.55
C TRP A 819 17.44 32.57 -17.41
N ASN A 820 18.14 32.08 -18.42
CA ASN A 820 18.66 32.91 -19.49
C ASN A 820 17.43 33.47 -20.22
N THR A 821 17.07 34.72 -19.91
CA THR A 821 16.04 35.46 -20.64
C THR A 821 16.43 35.54 -22.11
N PRO A 822 15.53 35.23 -23.05
CA PRO A 822 15.64 35.66 -24.44
C PRO A 822 15.64 37.19 -24.56
#